data_AF-A0A9D1S7R4-F1
#
_entry.id   AF-A0A9D1S7R4-F1
#
_cell.length_a   1.000
_cell.length_b   1.000
_cell.length_c   1.000
_cell.angle_alpha   90.00
_cell.angle_beta   90.00
_cell.angle_gamma   90.00
#
_symmetry.space_group_name_H-M   'P 1'
#
loop_
_entity.id
_entity.type
_entity.pdbx_description
1 polymer ?
#
loop_
_entity_poly.entity_id
_entity_poly.type
_entity_poly.pdbx_seq_one_letter_code
_entity_poly.pdbx_strand_id
1 'polypeptide(L)'
;MKKALVKDLFREIWRTKSRFLAILAIVAIGCGFFAGVKSSCPDMKLTAATYYEEYNLADFHIMSNYGLDDTDIEAIKETVNVRGISGGYSADVMVKSDDKNNLVLKAISYDLENPDTADNMNRPLLIEGRLPEKSGECVVEQSKLANGKLAIGSKIQLYLEKDDISESLKVTEYEIVGTINTPSYVGFQYGTTTVGDGEIDTYILIPEEDFAFDVYTDVYLTLQETEGLDPFEDEYGQIIEENTALLENNDKLTYNRYNDIVAEAQQELDDAKQELADGEAEAEEKLNDGWQELEDARIQLEDAKIQIDDARQELDDGWSQYYSGIETLNTEIANGRQQIEDAKAQLYSAEAEYNSGLEQYNQGLAEFQEKEAAALEELSGYESQLAELEPVATAGRQELDSFKSLLSNYNSIIEKYSAITVTEEEILPEEIAVMDQIDALIAEMMPGVPISIKNFFVSYATAPAEEKQQYSAILSIVSSEGQKQIDEKEPQVIEGEEAVAQLKAGIEAGYSQLEAGRQELQNSKNQLDSAKQQIDDGYNEIYYNESLLNQKEAEGKQELENALAKLYSGEADYDAGVVEYEDGLAEYQDGVEEYEQSKIDVEEELQEGRDKIADAEKELKDLETPEWYVFDRNDNPGYSTYEEDAEKVDAIAAVFPFFFVLVAALVCSTTMTRMVEEQRTQMGTLKALGYNNRSIVSKYLIYAISASIVGSIIGLCIGFKLFPWVIINAYKIMYSMPDPMMPFRWDYAGWCTLVGILCTGLSAYFVCRKELKTVPAQLMRPKSPKVGKKIMLERVGFVWNRLSFLHKVTARNIFRYKARSLMTTIGIAGCCALILTGFGLNYAISSIVDRQFGDIFKYDVTIAISENSESLEELQDYINSNQYINSSETLMVKT
;
A
#
# COMPACT_ATOMS: atom_id res chain seq x y z
N MET A 1 32.80 111.87 -12.62
CA MET A 1 34.26 112.18 -12.71
C MET A 1 34.48 113.25 -13.79
N LYS A 2 35.42 114.21 -13.63
CA LYS A 2 35.70 115.21 -14.69
C LYS A 2 36.37 114.56 -15.91
N LYS A 3 36.08 115.03 -17.15
CA LYS A 3 36.62 114.45 -18.42
C LYS A 3 38.14 114.27 -18.43
N ALA A 4 38.90 115.19 -17.82
CA ALA A 4 40.36 115.11 -17.73
C ALA A 4 40.86 113.89 -16.92
N LEU A 5 40.19 113.57 -15.80
CA LEU A 5 40.55 112.42 -14.96
C LEU A 5 40.23 111.08 -15.63
N VAL A 6 39.19 111.04 -16.48
CA VAL A 6 38.84 109.84 -17.26
C VAL A 6 39.91 109.57 -18.33
N LYS A 7 40.38 110.58 -19.06
CA LYS A 7 41.48 110.41 -20.04
C LYS A 7 42.78 109.98 -19.36
N ASP A 8 43.07 110.56 -18.19
CA ASP A 8 44.24 110.21 -17.40
C ASP A 8 44.16 108.78 -16.86
N LEU A 9 42.97 108.30 -16.44
CA LEU A 9 42.72 106.92 -16.04
C LEU A 9 43.08 105.91 -17.15
N PHE A 10 42.59 106.09 -18.38
CA PHE A 10 42.90 105.17 -19.48
C PHE A 10 44.38 105.17 -19.84
N ARG A 11 45.00 106.36 -19.87
CA ARG A 11 46.45 106.48 -20.07
C ARG A 11 47.23 105.79 -18.94
N GLU A 12 46.72 105.81 -17.72
CA GLU A 12 47.31 105.15 -16.57
C GLU A 12 47.29 103.63 -16.68
N ILE A 13 46.13 103.05 -17.04
CA ILE A 13 45.98 101.61 -17.28
C ILE A 13 47.03 101.15 -18.31
N TRP A 14 47.23 101.93 -19.38
CA TRP A 14 48.21 101.61 -20.41
C TRP A 14 49.67 101.80 -19.99
N ARG A 15 49.96 102.71 -19.06
CA ARG A 15 51.33 102.93 -18.55
C ARG A 15 51.72 101.94 -17.45
N THR A 16 50.74 101.44 -16.70
CA THR A 16 50.94 100.55 -15.54
C THR A 16 50.36 99.15 -15.78
N LYS A 17 50.47 98.63 -17.01
CA LYS A 17 49.87 97.36 -17.44
C LYS A 17 50.18 96.20 -16.51
N SER A 18 51.41 96.09 -16.03
CA SER A 18 51.81 95.00 -15.12
C SER A 18 51.00 94.98 -13.82
N ARG A 19 50.66 96.15 -13.27
CA ARG A 19 49.82 96.25 -12.06
C ARG A 19 48.37 95.96 -12.36
N PHE A 20 47.87 96.50 -13.48
CA PHE A 20 46.50 96.23 -13.92
C PHE A 20 46.29 94.74 -14.17
N LEU A 21 47.18 94.11 -14.93
CA LEU A 21 47.16 92.67 -15.23
C LEU A 21 47.35 91.82 -13.97
N ALA A 22 48.19 92.25 -13.01
CA ALA A 22 48.33 91.52 -11.75
C ALA A 22 47.04 91.53 -10.91
N ILE A 23 46.36 92.67 -10.79
CA ILE A 23 45.06 92.76 -10.10
C ILE A 23 43.99 91.98 -10.87
N LEU A 24 43.99 92.07 -12.19
CA LEU A 24 43.07 91.32 -13.04
C LEU A 24 43.27 89.82 -12.88
N ALA A 25 44.51 89.32 -12.97
CA ALA A 25 44.81 87.89 -12.91
C ALA A 25 44.47 87.28 -11.55
N ILE A 26 44.74 87.99 -10.45
CA ILE A 26 44.39 87.47 -9.11
C ILE A 26 42.88 87.39 -8.90
N VAL A 27 42.13 88.37 -9.43
CA VAL A 27 40.66 88.33 -9.40
C VAL A 27 40.14 87.24 -10.34
N ALA A 28 40.73 87.07 -11.53
CA ALA A 28 40.34 86.02 -12.46
C ALA A 28 40.52 84.62 -11.87
N ILE A 29 41.68 84.34 -11.25
CA ILE A 29 41.93 83.06 -10.58
C ILE A 29 40.97 82.87 -9.41
N GLY A 30 40.78 83.88 -8.57
CA GLY A 30 39.91 83.77 -7.39
C GLY A 30 38.43 83.57 -7.74
N CYS A 31 37.89 84.36 -8.68
CA CYS A 31 36.51 84.21 -9.14
C CYS A 31 36.31 82.94 -9.95
N GLY A 32 37.26 82.58 -10.82
CA GLY A 32 37.16 81.38 -11.65
C GLY A 32 37.23 80.09 -10.84
N PHE A 33 38.16 80.02 -9.88
CA PHE A 33 38.28 78.87 -8.98
C PHE A 33 37.04 78.72 -8.11
N PHE A 34 36.60 79.78 -7.42
CA PHE A 34 35.43 79.68 -6.56
C PHE A 34 34.18 79.30 -7.35
N ALA A 35 33.87 80.02 -8.43
CA ALA A 35 32.65 79.78 -9.20
C ALA A 35 32.67 78.41 -9.88
N GLY A 36 33.81 77.97 -10.41
CA GLY A 36 33.93 76.69 -11.09
C GLY A 36 33.89 75.49 -10.14
N VAL A 37 34.59 75.54 -9.01
CA VAL A 37 34.54 74.43 -8.03
C VAL A 37 33.16 74.40 -7.35
N LYS A 38 32.57 75.56 -7.03
CA LYS A 38 31.24 75.63 -6.42
C LYS A 38 30.12 75.27 -7.39
N SER A 39 30.31 75.44 -8.71
CA SER A 39 29.34 74.94 -9.69
C SER A 39 29.44 73.43 -9.91
N SER A 40 30.54 72.79 -9.53
CA SER A 40 30.74 71.36 -9.84
C SER A 40 29.69 70.46 -9.19
N CYS A 41 29.28 70.70 -7.94
CA CYS A 41 28.21 69.96 -7.27
C CYS A 41 26.85 70.09 -7.99
N PRO A 42 26.30 71.30 -8.22
CA PRO A 42 25.04 71.42 -8.94
C PRO A 42 25.14 71.00 -10.40
N ASP A 43 26.32 71.10 -11.04
CA ASP A 43 26.54 70.58 -12.40
C ASP A 43 26.51 69.04 -12.42
N MET A 44 27.03 68.37 -11.37
CA MET A 44 26.90 66.91 -11.17
C MET A 44 25.44 66.50 -10.97
N LYS A 45 24.76 67.11 -9.98
CA LYS A 45 23.34 66.85 -9.69
C LYS A 45 22.47 67.08 -10.93
N LEU A 46 22.67 68.19 -11.65
CA LEU A 46 21.93 68.46 -12.89
C LEU A 46 22.20 67.43 -14.00
N THR A 47 23.46 66.99 -14.16
CA THR A 47 23.81 65.97 -15.17
C THR A 47 23.09 64.65 -14.86
N ALA A 48 23.11 64.22 -13.60
CA ALA A 48 22.41 63.02 -13.17
C ALA A 48 20.89 63.16 -13.26
N ALA A 49 20.32 64.27 -12.78
CA ALA A 49 18.88 64.55 -12.86
C ALA A 49 18.36 64.53 -14.31
N THR A 50 19.10 65.16 -15.23
CA THR A 50 18.73 65.16 -16.66
C THR A 50 18.85 63.76 -17.25
N TYR A 51 19.87 62.98 -16.87
CA TYR A 51 20.02 61.60 -17.30
C TYR A 51 18.88 60.72 -16.80
N TYR A 52 18.50 60.86 -15.54
CA TYR A 52 17.40 60.10 -14.93
C TYR A 52 16.05 60.44 -15.57
N GLU A 53 15.78 61.71 -15.86
CA GLU A 53 14.55 62.11 -16.56
C GLU A 53 14.54 61.64 -18.03
N GLU A 54 15.64 61.85 -18.78
CA GLU A 54 15.72 61.50 -20.20
C GLU A 54 15.57 59.98 -20.43
N TYR A 55 16.13 59.16 -19.54
CA TYR A 55 16.07 57.70 -19.61
C TYR A 55 14.99 57.10 -18.71
N ASN A 56 14.10 57.92 -18.15
CA ASN A 56 12.94 57.50 -17.35
C ASN A 56 13.30 56.54 -16.21
N LEU A 57 14.29 56.88 -15.39
CA LEU A 57 14.66 56.10 -14.20
C LEU A 57 13.45 55.98 -13.26
N ALA A 58 13.19 54.78 -12.77
CA ALA A 58 12.09 54.52 -11.84
C ALA A 58 12.23 55.31 -10.54
N ASP A 59 11.09 55.74 -9.99
CA ASP A 59 11.03 56.30 -8.65
C ASP A 59 11.05 55.17 -7.61
N PHE A 60 10.32 54.08 -7.91
CA PHE A 60 10.31 52.85 -7.13
C PHE A 60 10.60 51.62 -7.98
N HIS A 61 11.31 50.68 -7.37
CA HIS A 61 11.49 49.31 -7.82
C HIS A 61 10.90 48.39 -6.76
N ILE A 62 10.01 47.51 -7.18
CA ILE A 62 9.21 46.67 -6.33
C ILE A 62 9.48 45.21 -6.66
N MET A 63 9.65 44.39 -5.62
CA MET A 63 9.89 42.94 -5.75
C MET A 63 9.06 42.16 -4.71
N SER A 64 8.72 40.92 -5.04
CA SER A 64 8.10 39.97 -4.09
C SER A 64 8.72 38.59 -4.21
N ASN A 65 8.79 37.85 -3.09
CA ASN A 65 9.26 36.46 -3.07
C ASN A 65 8.35 35.50 -3.85
N TYR A 66 7.08 35.85 -4.07
CA TYR A 66 6.14 35.06 -4.89
C TYR A 66 5.92 35.61 -6.30
N GLY A 67 6.66 36.66 -6.69
CA GLY A 67 6.44 37.40 -7.93
C GLY A 67 5.18 38.28 -7.91
N LEU A 68 4.97 38.99 -9.01
CA LEU A 68 3.97 40.05 -9.17
C LEU A 68 3.18 39.84 -10.45
N ASP A 69 1.88 40.11 -10.45
CA ASP A 69 1.05 39.98 -11.65
C ASP A 69 0.35 41.29 -12.06
N ASP A 70 -0.43 41.23 -13.13
CA ASP A 70 -1.21 42.38 -13.61
C ASP A 70 -2.21 42.91 -12.57
N THR A 71 -2.72 42.06 -11.67
CA THR A 71 -3.63 42.47 -10.60
C THR A 71 -2.90 43.30 -9.54
N ASP A 72 -1.64 42.96 -9.25
CA ASP A 72 -0.78 43.75 -8.36
C ASP A 72 -0.46 45.11 -8.98
N ILE A 73 -0.16 45.15 -10.28
CA ILE A 73 0.05 46.40 -11.03
C ILE A 73 -1.17 47.31 -10.94
N GLU A 74 -2.38 46.77 -11.11
CA GLU A 74 -3.63 47.56 -10.97
C GLU A 74 -3.86 48.02 -9.53
N ALA A 75 -3.54 47.20 -8.52
CA ALA A 75 -3.63 47.59 -7.12
C ALA A 75 -2.63 48.71 -6.76
N ILE A 76 -1.43 48.72 -7.34
CA ILE A 76 -0.48 49.84 -7.21
C ILE A 76 -1.06 51.12 -7.83
N LYS A 77 -1.62 51.04 -9.04
CA LYS A 77 -2.27 52.18 -9.73
C LYS A 77 -3.43 52.77 -8.93
N GLU A 78 -4.16 51.97 -8.15
CA GLU A 78 -5.23 52.44 -7.27
C GLU A 78 -4.70 53.18 -6.02
N THR A 79 -3.45 52.91 -5.63
CA THR A 79 -2.87 53.33 -4.34
C THR A 79 -2.09 54.62 -4.46
N VAL A 80 -1.30 54.74 -5.53
CA VAL A 80 -0.47 55.92 -5.81
C VAL A 80 -0.77 56.45 -7.21
N ASN A 81 -0.54 57.75 -7.40
CA ASN A 81 -0.82 58.42 -8.66
C ASN A 81 0.35 58.20 -9.64
N VAL A 82 0.32 57.10 -10.39
CA VAL A 82 1.40 56.73 -11.31
C VAL A 82 1.38 57.53 -12.62
N ARG A 83 2.58 57.92 -13.08
CA ARG A 83 2.83 58.45 -14.43
C ARG A 83 3.05 57.32 -15.44
N GLY A 84 3.79 56.29 -15.01
CA GLY A 84 4.09 55.10 -15.80
C GLY A 84 4.47 53.96 -14.86
N ILE A 85 4.10 52.74 -15.24
CA ILE A 85 4.36 51.52 -14.48
C ILE A 85 4.54 50.34 -15.45
N SER A 86 5.56 49.53 -15.22
CA SER A 86 5.85 48.33 -16.00
C SER A 86 6.27 47.17 -15.10
N GLY A 87 5.71 46.00 -15.37
CA GLY A 87 6.31 44.73 -14.96
C GLY A 87 7.54 44.42 -15.80
N GLY A 88 8.50 43.75 -15.19
CA GLY A 88 9.73 43.29 -15.81
C GLY A 88 10.19 41.99 -15.16
N TYR A 89 11.16 41.37 -15.81
CA TYR A 89 11.77 40.14 -15.35
C TYR A 89 13.27 40.34 -15.15
N SER A 90 13.81 39.71 -14.13
CA SER A 90 15.23 39.60 -13.92
C SER A 90 15.60 38.24 -13.38
N ALA A 91 16.78 37.78 -13.74
CA ALA A 91 17.33 36.51 -13.27
C ALA A 91 18.84 36.65 -13.09
N ASP A 92 19.36 36.16 -11.97
CA ASP A 92 20.78 36.09 -11.72
C ASP A 92 21.31 34.76 -12.28
N VAL A 93 22.27 34.84 -13.22
CA VAL A 93 22.76 33.67 -13.95
C VAL A 93 24.27 33.74 -14.16
N MET A 94 24.91 32.61 -14.47
CA MET A 94 26.35 32.56 -14.74
C MET A 94 26.66 32.44 -16.22
N VAL A 95 27.79 33.01 -16.64
CA VAL A 95 28.33 32.80 -17.99
C VAL A 95 29.28 31.61 -18.00
N LYS A 96 29.03 30.65 -18.87
CA LYS A 96 29.92 29.52 -19.11
C LYS A 96 31.19 29.99 -19.81
N SER A 97 32.33 29.87 -19.14
CA SER A 97 33.64 30.26 -19.64
C SER A 97 34.63 29.10 -19.56
N ASP A 98 35.56 29.01 -20.53
CA ASP A 98 36.66 28.05 -20.53
C ASP A 98 37.73 28.39 -19.48
N ASP A 99 37.84 29.67 -19.12
CA ASP A 99 38.67 30.15 -18.01
C ASP A 99 37.88 30.00 -16.71
N LYS A 100 38.51 29.42 -15.67
CA LYS A 100 37.94 29.09 -14.34
C LYS A 100 37.29 30.25 -13.54
N ASN A 101 37.14 31.42 -14.14
CA ASN A 101 36.44 32.56 -13.53
C ASN A 101 35.08 32.69 -14.21
N ASN A 102 34.09 31.96 -13.68
CA ASN A 102 32.70 32.14 -14.07
C ASN A 102 32.26 33.54 -13.65
N LEU A 103 31.59 34.26 -14.55
CA LEU A 103 31.05 35.59 -14.27
C LEU A 103 29.61 35.43 -13.85
N VAL A 104 29.22 36.08 -12.76
CA VAL A 104 27.83 36.19 -12.33
C VAL A 104 27.23 37.44 -12.97
N LEU A 105 26.13 37.31 -13.69
CA LEU A 105 25.44 38.45 -14.29
C LEU A 105 23.97 38.49 -13.89
N LYS A 106 23.41 39.70 -13.87
CA LYS A 106 21.97 39.92 -13.81
C LYS A 106 21.43 40.08 -15.23
N ALA A 107 20.57 39.17 -15.66
CA ALA A 107 19.76 39.34 -16.87
C ALA A 107 18.53 40.18 -16.53
N ILE A 108 18.26 41.22 -17.32
CA ILE A 108 17.16 42.16 -17.11
C ILE A 108 16.31 42.20 -18.38
N SER A 109 14.99 42.15 -18.25
CA SER A 109 14.06 42.23 -19.36
C SER A 109 14.15 43.54 -20.11
N TYR A 110 14.10 43.45 -21.43
CA TYR A 110 13.99 44.58 -22.33
C TYR A 110 12.78 44.40 -23.24
N ASP A 111 11.87 45.37 -23.16
CA ASP A 111 10.68 45.44 -24.00
C ASP A 111 11.06 45.82 -25.44
N LEU A 112 10.87 44.87 -26.36
CA LEU A 112 11.11 45.04 -27.79
C LEU A 112 9.99 45.82 -28.49
N GLU A 113 8.76 45.76 -27.97
CA GLU A 113 7.57 46.29 -28.64
C GLU A 113 7.40 47.79 -28.41
N ASN A 114 7.64 48.27 -27.18
CA ASN A 114 7.36 49.65 -26.78
C ASN A 114 8.55 50.36 -26.09
N PRO A 115 9.75 50.45 -26.72
CA PRO A 115 10.97 50.99 -26.12
C PRO A 115 10.92 52.46 -25.68
N ASP A 116 10.00 53.25 -26.26
CA ASP A 116 9.92 54.71 -26.09
C ASP A 116 8.64 55.19 -25.37
N THR A 117 7.94 54.30 -24.66
CA THR A 117 6.74 54.66 -23.90
C THR A 117 7.08 55.18 -22.50
N ALA A 118 6.13 55.89 -21.88
CA ALA A 118 6.28 56.35 -20.49
C ALA A 118 6.26 55.19 -19.48
N ASP A 119 5.64 54.07 -19.85
CA ASP A 119 5.66 52.83 -19.09
C ASP A 119 7.01 52.10 -19.22
N ASN A 120 7.80 52.36 -20.26
CA ASN A 120 9.15 51.80 -20.36
C ASN A 120 10.14 52.63 -19.54
N MET A 121 10.58 52.04 -18.44
CA MET A 121 11.40 52.67 -17.42
C MET A 121 12.83 52.17 -17.47
N ASN A 122 13.75 52.91 -16.85
CA ASN A 122 15.16 52.53 -16.75
C ASN A 122 15.85 52.33 -18.10
N ARG A 123 15.42 53.08 -19.12
CA ARG A 123 15.80 52.86 -20.52
C ARG A 123 17.31 52.88 -20.69
N PRO A 124 17.89 51.95 -21.46
CA PRO A 124 19.32 51.88 -21.64
C PRO A 124 19.83 52.98 -22.58
N LEU A 125 20.93 53.64 -22.20
CA LEU A 125 21.73 54.47 -23.09
C LEU A 125 22.64 53.58 -23.93
N LEU A 126 22.37 53.51 -25.24
CA LEU A 126 23.22 52.82 -26.21
C LEU A 126 24.56 53.55 -26.41
N ILE A 127 25.66 52.84 -26.21
CA ILE A 127 27.01 53.37 -26.37
C ILE A 127 27.64 52.95 -27.70
N GLU A 128 27.64 51.65 -28.00
CA GLU A 128 28.22 51.08 -29.21
C GLU A 128 27.39 49.87 -29.67
N GLY A 129 27.25 49.67 -30.99
CA GLY A 129 26.45 48.58 -31.55
C GLY A 129 24.98 48.97 -31.72
N ARG A 130 24.07 48.07 -31.33
CA ARG A 130 22.61 48.28 -31.34
C ARG A 130 21.95 47.59 -30.15
N LEU A 131 20.69 47.93 -29.87
CA LEU A 131 19.85 47.22 -28.90
C LEU A 131 19.36 45.87 -29.46
N PRO A 132 18.92 44.92 -28.62
CA PRO A 132 18.35 43.65 -29.08
C PRO A 132 17.11 43.89 -29.95
N GLU A 133 16.93 43.09 -31.01
CA GLU A 133 15.77 43.21 -31.92
C GLU A 133 14.89 41.94 -31.95
N LYS A 134 15.37 40.83 -31.37
CA LYS A 134 14.70 39.52 -31.34
C LYS A 134 15.28 38.64 -30.24
N SER A 135 14.54 37.60 -29.83
CA SER A 135 15.02 36.49 -28.99
C SER A 135 16.43 35.98 -29.35
N GLY A 136 17.24 35.74 -28.32
CA GLY A 136 18.63 35.25 -28.43
C GLY A 136 19.68 36.32 -28.76
N GLU A 137 19.32 37.59 -28.74
CA GLU A 137 20.26 38.72 -28.80
C GLU A 137 20.31 39.43 -27.44
N CYS A 138 21.49 39.91 -27.03
CA CYS A 138 21.63 40.66 -25.79
C CYS A 138 22.54 41.87 -25.95
N VAL A 139 22.39 42.82 -25.02
CA VAL A 139 23.35 43.91 -24.83
C VAL A 139 23.98 43.81 -23.45
N VAL A 140 25.25 44.19 -23.36
CA VAL A 140 26.03 44.07 -22.13
C VAL A 140 26.48 45.44 -21.63
N GLU A 141 26.79 45.53 -20.35
CA GLU A 141 27.39 46.72 -19.77
C GLU A 141 28.70 47.13 -20.48
N GLN A 142 28.88 48.44 -20.72
CA GLN A 142 30.08 48.98 -21.38
C GLN A 142 31.41 48.62 -20.69
N SER A 143 31.46 48.66 -19.35
CA SER A 143 32.74 48.58 -18.61
C SER A 143 33.45 47.22 -18.78
N LYS A 144 32.69 46.13 -18.93
CA LYS A 144 33.24 44.77 -19.05
C LYS A 144 33.75 44.44 -20.44
N LEU A 145 33.24 45.12 -21.46
CA LEU A 145 33.72 44.98 -22.84
C LEU A 145 35.12 45.60 -23.00
N ALA A 146 35.38 46.71 -22.30
CA ALA A 146 36.70 47.34 -22.24
C ALA A 146 37.80 46.40 -21.67
N ASN A 147 37.41 45.42 -20.85
CA ASN A 147 38.30 44.41 -20.29
C ASN A 147 38.43 43.14 -21.16
N GLY A 148 37.76 43.11 -22.33
CA GLY A 148 37.92 42.06 -23.36
C GLY A 148 37.18 40.74 -23.10
N LYS A 149 36.36 40.63 -22.05
CA LYS A 149 35.66 39.38 -21.70
C LYS A 149 34.37 39.13 -22.49
N LEU A 150 33.66 40.18 -22.90
CA LEU A 150 32.29 40.10 -23.47
C LEU A 150 32.14 40.89 -24.77
N ALA A 151 32.95 40.60 -25.79
CA ALA A 151 33.01 41.43 -27.01
C ALA A 151 31.76 41.34 -27.92
N ILE A 152 31.39 42.45 -28.57
CA ILE A 152 30.29 42.51 -29.56
C ILE A 152 30.53 41.48 -30.67
N GLY A 153 29.49 40.71 -31.02
CA GLY A 153 29.50 39.60 -31.98
C GLY A 153 29.90 38.25 -31.38
N SER A 154 30.24 38.20 -30.09
CA SER A 154 30.50 36.95 -29.38
C SER A 154 29.19 36.34 -28.89
N LYS A 155 29.17 35.01 -28.77
CA LYS A 155 28.07 34.29 -28.13
C LYS A 155 28.42 33.95 -26.69
N ILE A 156 27.47 34.12 -25.80
CA ILE A 156 27.57 33.74 -24.40
C ILE A 156 26.55 32.66 -24.10
N GLN A 157 26.93 31.70 -23.26
CA GLN A 157 26.05 30.65 -22.79
C GLN A 157 25.78 30.87 -21.30
N LEU A 158 24.51 31.02 -20.94
CA LEU A 158 24.05 31.20 -19.57
C LEU A 158 23.71 29.85 -18.95
N TYR A 159 23.97 29.70 -17.65
CA TYR A 159 23.64 28.50 -16.86
C TYR A 159 23.51 28.81 -15.36
N LEU A 160 22.91 27.90 -14.61
CA LEU A 160 22.87 27.86 -13.14
C LEU A 160 23.66 26.63 -12.65
N GLU A 161 24.33 26.73 -11.49
CA GLU A 161 25.17 25.63 -10.96
C GLU A 161 24.37 24.48 -10.34
N LYS A 162 23.27 24.82 -9.65
CA LYS A 162 22.45 23.86 -8.87
C LYS A 162 21.09 23.63 -9.50
N ASP A 163 20.48 24.69 -10.01
CA ASP A 163 19.08 24.69 -10.45
C ASP A 163 18.95 24.57 -11.97
N ASP A 164 17.77 24.19 -12.44
CA ASP A 164 17.48 24.12 -13.87
C ASP A 164 17.20 25.53 -14.41
N ILE A 165 18.10 26.05 -15.25
CA ILE A 165 17.95 27.38 -15.86
C ILE A 165 16.69 27.49 -16.74
N SER A 166 16.10 26.39 -17.19
CA SER A 166 14.89 26.41 -18.02
C SER A 166 13.66 26.93 -17.28
N GLU A 167 13.67 26.93 -15.93
CA GLU A 167 12.65 27.57 -15.10
C GLU A 167 12.75 29.10 -15.11
N SER A 168 13.94 29.64 -15.42
CA SER A 168 14.16 31.10 -15.48
C SER A 168 14.19 31.65 -16.91
N LEU A 169 14.82 30.93 -17.85
CA LEU A 169 15.04 31.38 -19.23
C LEU A 169 14.70 30.29 -20.26
N LYS A 170 13.91 30.67 -21.27
CA LYS A 170 13.57 29.84 -22.45
C LYS A 170 14.76 29.70 -23.41
N VAL A 171 15.63 30.69 -23.45
CA VAL A 171 16.84 30.75 -24.28
C VAL A 171 18.06 30.95 -23.40
N THR A 172 19.11 30.16 -23.63
CA THR A 172 20.32 30.16 -22.80
C THR A 172 21.58 30.57 -23.58
N GLU A 173 21.52 30.69 -24.91
CA GLU A 173 22.62 31.17 -25.74
C GLU A 173 22.25 32.55 -26.34
N TYR A 174 23.08 33.56 -26.10
CA TYR A 174 22.84 34.93 -26.57
C TYR A 174 24.01 35.46 -27.40
N GLU A 175 23.71 36.16 -28.49
CA GLU A 175 24.68 36.95 -29.25
C GLU A 175 24.73 38.39 -28.72
N ILE A 176 25.93 38.87 -28.38
CA ILE A 176 26.13 40.24 -27.91
C ILE A 176 26.07 41.21 -29.11
N VAL A 177 25.03 42.05 -29.18
CA VAL A 177 24.81 42.97 -30.33
C VAL A 177 25.20 44.43 -30.04
N GLY A 178 25.46 44.78 -28.79
CA GLY A 178 25.81 46.13 -28.40
C GLY A 178 26.21 46.28 -26.93
N THR A 179 26.57 47.51 -26.59
CA THR A 179 26.89 47.94 -25.23
C THR A 179 26.03 49.09 -24.79
N ILE A 180 25.69 49.06 -23.52
CA ILE A 180 24.78 50.01 -22.91
C ILE A 180 25.28 50.44 -21.53
N ASN A 181 24.78 51.58 -21.08
CA ASN A 181 24.72 51.96 -19.67
C ASN A 181 23.24 52.17 -19.32
N THR A 182 22.82 51.85 -18.10
CA THR A 182 21.45 52.15 -17.62
C THR A 182 21.51 53.13 -16.46
N PRO A 183 20.51 54.04 -16.30
CA PRO A 183 20.41 54.87 -15.12
C PRO A 183 20.20 54.05 -13.83
N SER A 184 19.75 52.79 -13.90
CA SER A 184 19.63 51.90 -12.72
C SER A 184 20.97 51.42 -12.20
N TYR A 185 22.04 51.48 -12.99
CA TYR A 185 23.38 51.06 -12.56
C TYR A 185 24.42 52.08 -13.02
N VAL A 186 24.53 53.17 -12.25
CA VAL A 186 25.53 54.21 -12.49
C VAL A 186 26.84 53.99 -11.74
N GLY A 187 26.87 53.17 -10.69
CA GLY A 187 28.08 52.84 -9.92
C GLY A 187 28.73 51.52 -10.35
N PHE A 188 29.67 51.04 -9.53
CA PHE A 188 30.37 49.76 -9.73
C PHE A 188 29.80 48.58 -8.93
N GLN A 189 28.83 48.84 -8.06
CA GLN A 189 28.17 47.83 -7.24
C GLN A 189 26.82 47.51 -7.89
N TYR A 190 26.65 46.27 -8.37
CA TYR A 190 25.42 45.85 -9.06
C TYR A 190 24.46 45.05 -8.16
N GLY A 191 24.86 44.79 -6.92
CA GLY A 191 24.08 44.05 -5.92
C GLY A 191 24.75 42.74 -5.51
N THR A 192 24.12 42.07 -4.54
CA THR A 192 24.48 40.72 -4.07
C THR A 192 23.53 39.69 -4.67
N THR A 193 23.95 38.43 -4.70
CA THR A 193 23.13 37.32 -5.22
C THR A 193 23.36 36.03 -4.42
N THR A 194 22.49 35.04 -4.56
CA THR A 194 22.69 33.68 -4.04
C THR A 194 23.43 32.78 -5.05
N VAL A 195 23.64 33.28 -6.27
CA VAL A 195 24.29 32.57 -7.37
C VAL A 195 25.80 32.87 -7.34
N GLY A 196 26.64 31.82 -7.41
CA GLY A 196 28.08 31.99 -7.56
C GLY A 196 28.79 32.36 -6.25
N ASP A 197 29.63 33.39 -6.29
CA ASP A 197 30.41 33.85 -5.14
C ASP A 197 29.71 34.93 -4.28
N GLY A 198 28.48 35.28 -4.65
CA GLY A 198 27.61 36.16 -3.87
C GLY A 198 27.55 37.62 -4.35
N GLU A 199 28.33 37.98 -5.37
CA GLU A 199 28.34 39.33 -5.96
C GLU A 199 27.95 39.30 -7.44
N ILE A 200 27.19 40.30 -7.87
CA ILE A 200 26.85 40.45 -9.30
C ILE A 200 28.01 41.17 -9.98
N ASP A 201 28.68 40.53 -10.94
CA ASP A 201 29.80 41.13 -11.65
C ASP A 201 29.36 42.18 -12.68
N THR A 202 28.23 41.96 -13.34
CA THR A 202 27.73 42.79 -14.45
C THR A 202 26.26 42.53 -14.72
N TYR A 203 25.68 43.24 -15.69
CA TYR A 203 24.30 43.04 -16.12
C TYR A 203 24.20 43.03 -17.64
N ILE A 204 23.15 42.36 -18.12
CA ILE A 204 22.78 42.31 -19.53
C ILE A 204 21.30 42.63 -19.68
N LEU A 205 20.91 43.17 -20.83
CA LEU A 205 19.51 43.20 -21.22
C LEU A 205 19.22 42.16 -22.30
N ILE A 206 18.14 41.43 -22.09
CA ILE A 206 17.61 40.40 -23.00
C ILE A 206 16.12 40.65 -23.26
N PRO A 207 15.59 40.25 -24.43
CA PRO A 207 14.17 40.33 -24.72
C PRO A 207 13.29 39.72 -23.63
N GLU A 208 12.20 40.41 -23.29
CA GLU A 208 11.23 39.94 -22.28
C GLU A 208 10.69 38.53 -22.60
N GLU A 209 10.47 38.23 -23.88
CA GLU A 209 9.96 36.94 -24.36
C GLU A 209 10.86 35.73 -24.02
N ASP A 210 12.14 35.98 -23.70
CA ASP A 210 13.12 34.94 -23.39
C ASP A 210 13.06 34.47 -21.93
N PHE A 211 12.36 35.17 -21.04
CA PHE A 211 12.12 34.73 -19.66
C PHE A 211 11.03 33.66 -19.60
N ALA A 212 11.18 32.70 -18.68
CA ALA A 212 10.25 31.58 -18.47
C ALA A 212 9.25 31.80 -17.33
N PHE A 213 9.36 32.90 -16.59
CA PHE A 213 8.46 33.22 -15.49
C PHE A 213 7.04 33.55 -15.97
N ASP A 214 6.05 33.06 -15.24
CA ASP A 214 4.62 33.38 -15.46
C ASP A 214 4.18 34.68 -14.77
N VAL A 215 5.02 35.20 -13.86
CA VAL A 215 4.79 36.41 -13.05
C VAL A 215 6.02 37.31 -13.10
N TYR A 216 5.81 38.62 -13.05
CA TYR A 216 6.87 39.62 -13.02
C TYR A 216 7.72 39.47 -11.75
N THR A 217 9.04 39.51 -11.90
CA THR A 217 9.96 39.52 -10.74
C THR A 217 10.22 40.94 -10.24
N ASP A 218 10.04 41.93 -11.12
CA ASP A 218 10.35 43.33 -10.87
C ASP A 218 9.18 44.20 -11.37
N VAL A 219 8.73 45.15 -10.57
CA VAL A 219 7.81 46.20 -11.02
C VAL A 219 8.49 47.55 -10.82
N TYR A 220 8.53 48.36 -11.88
CA TYR A 220 9.05 49.72 -11.85
C TYR A 220 7.90 50.70 -11.98
N LEU A 221 7.92 51.80 -11.20
CA LEU A 221 6.94 52.88 -11.35
C LEU A 221 7.53 54.28 -11.16
N THR A 222 6.93 55.27 -11.82
CA THR A 222 7.18 56.71 -11.61
C THR A 222 5.88 57.38 -11.22
N LEU A 223 5.97 58.39 -10.35
CA LEU A 223 4.82 59.15 -9.88
C LEU A 223 4.53 60.33 -10.82
N GLN A 224 3.27 60.76 -10.86
CA GLN A 224 2.88 61.94 -11.62
C GLN A 224 3.37 63.23 -10.95
N GLU A 225 3.50 63.22 -9.62
CA GLU A 225 3.94 64.33 -8.78
C GLU A 225 5.44 64.62 -8.88
N THR A 226 6.25 63.62 -9.25
CA THR A 226 7.71 63.75 -9.39
C THR A 226 8.14 64.32 -10.74
N GLU A 227 7.23 64.44 -11.70
CA GLU A 227 7.52 64.91 -13.06
C GLU A 227 8.17 66.31 -13.06
N GLY A 228 9.41 66.38 -13.54
CA GLY A 228 10.16 67.62 -13.67
C GLY A 228 10.73 68.18 -12.37
N LEU A 229 10.65 67.44 -11.26
CA LEU A 229 11.37 67.76 -10.03
C LEU A 229 12.84 67.32 -10.13
N ASP A 230 13.72 68.03 -9.43
CA ASP A 230 15.11 67.60 -9.27
C ASP A 230 15.15 66.49 -8.21
N PRO A 231 15.62 65.28 -8.53
CA PRO A 231 15.57 64.15 -7.62
C PRO A 231 16.47 64.32 -6.38
N PHE A 232 17.38 65.31 -6.40
CA PHE A 232 18.28 65.63 -5.30
C PHE A 232 17.81 66.82 -4.43
N GLU A 233 16.57 67.29 -4.62
CA GLU A 233 15.96 68.35 -3.81
C GLU A 233 14.93 67.77 -2.82
N ASP A 234 14.78 68.44 -1.68
CA ASP A 234 13.93 67.98 -0.57
C ASP A 234 12.46 67.72 -0.96
N GLU A 235 11.94 68.45 -1.97
CA GLU A 235 10.55 68.31 -2.44
C GLU A 235 10.29 66.94 -3.08
N TYR A 236 11.24 66.43 -3.88
CA TYR A 236 11.16 65.09 -4.45
C TYR A 236 11.22 64.04 -3.33
N GLY A 237 12.18 64.19 -2.40
CA GLY A 237 12.36 63.24 -1.29
C GLY A 237 11.11 63.09 -0.40
N GLN A 238 10.39 64.19 -0.12
CA GLN A 238 9.15 64.13 0.65
C GLN A 238 8.04 63.36 -0.07
N ILE A 239 7.89 63.55 -1.38
CA ILE A 239 6.90 62.83 -2.19
C ILE A 239 7.20 61.33 -2.19
N ILE A 240 8.47 60.96 -2.34
CA ILE A 240 8.90 59.55 -2.27
C ILE A 240 8.57 58.96 -0.90
N GLU A 241 9.02 59.57 0.20
CA GLU A 241 8.79 59.07 1.56
C GLU A 241 7.29 58.88 1.89
N GLU A 242 6.44 59.83 1.48
CA GLU A 242 4.99 59.72 1.64
C GLU A 242 4.39 58.54 0.87
N ASN A 243 4.85 58.29 -0.36
CA ASN A 243 4.35 57.20 -1.20
C ASN A 243 4.96 55.83 -0.86
N THR A 244 6.21 55.77 -0.37
CA THR A 244 6.81 54.55 0.19
C THR A 244 5.91 53.98 1.28
N ALA A 245 5.50 54.83 2.23
CA ALA A 245 4.62 54.42 3.32
C ALA A 245 3.24 53.94 2.83
N LEU A 246 2.72 54.46 1.72
CA LEU A 246 1.44 53.99 1.15
C LEU A 246 1.60 52.63 0.47
N LEU A 247 2.71 52.41 -0.24
CA LEU A 247 3.00 51.15 -0.94
C LEU A 247 3.30 50.03 0.07
N GLU A 248 4.11 50.28 1.09
CA GLU A 248 4.44 49.30 2.13
C GLU A 248 3.24 48.87 2.98
N ASN A 249 2.28 49.78 3.24
CA ASN A 249 1.10 49.49 4.08
C ASN A 249 -0.13 49.04 3.27
N ASN A 250 0.05 48.62 2.01
CA ASN A 250 -1.07 48.25 1.16
C ASN A 250 -1.47 46.78 1.34
N ASP A 251 -2.41 46.55 2.26
CA ASP A 251 -2.96 45.21 2.54
C ASP A 251 -3.53 44.48 1.30
N LYS A 252 -3.92 45.20 0.23
CA LYS A 252 -4.43 44.58 -1.01
C LYS A 252 -3.32 43.91 -1.83
N LEU A 253 -2.08 44.37 -1.73
CA LEU A 253 -0.93 43.83 -2.47
C LEU A 253 -0.36 42.56 -1.82
N THR A 254 -0.67 42.31 -0.53
CA THR A 254 -0.07 41.21 0.23
C THR A 254 -0.80 39.86 0.08
N TYR A 255 -2.03 39.82 -0.45
CA TYR A 255 -2.90 38.64 -0.27
C TYR A 255 -3.46 37.97 -1.53
N ASN A 256 -3.46 38.60 -2.71
CA ASN A 256 -4.16 37.99 -3.85
C ASN A 256 -3.47 36.69 -4.33
N ARG A 257 -2.19 36.76 -4.71
CA ARG A 257 -1.45 35.59 -5.21
C ARG A 257 -1.20 34.53 -4.14
N TYR A 258 -0.88 34.94 -2.91
CA TYR A 258 -0.71 34.00 -1.80
C TYR A 258 -1.99 33.20 -1.54
N ASN A 259 -3.16 33.84 -1.58
CA ASN A 259 -4.42 33.13 -1.42
C ASN A 259 -4.68 32.15 -2.57
N ASP A 260 -4.28 32.48 -3.79
CA ASP A 260 -4.40 31.57 -4.93
C ASP A 260 -3.47 30.36 -4.79
N ILE A 261 -2.21 30.57 -4.37
CA ILE A 261 -1.24 29.49 -4.10
C ILE A 261 -1.75 28.60 -2.96
N VAL A 262 -2.26 29.19 -1.88
CA VAL A 262 -2.85 28.44 -0.76
C VAL A 262 -4.10 27.69 -1.22
N ALA A 263 -4.92 28.27 -2.08
CA ALA A 263 -6.12 27.62 -2.61
C ALA A 263 -5.78 26.44 -3.53
N GLU A 264 -4.78 26.59 -4.41
CA GLU A 264 -4.26 25.51 -5.27
C GLU A 264 -3.67 24.38 -4.42
N ALA A 265 -2.77 24.69 -3.47
CA ALA A 265 -2.20 23.70 -2.56
C ALA A 265 -3.27 23.01 -1.68
N GLN A 266 -4.30 23.75 -1.25
CA GLN A 266 -5.42 23.18 -0.51
C GLN A 266 -6.28 22.27 -1.39
N GLN A 267 -6.46 22.62 -2.67
CA GLN A 267 -7.16 21.78 -3.62
C GLN A 267 -6.39 20.47 -3.88
N GLU A 268 -5.07 20.52 -4.07
CA GLU A 268 -4.25 19.32 -4.21
C GLU A 268 -4.31 18.42 -2.96
N LEU A 269 -4.31 19.01 -1.76
CA LEU A 269 -4.51 18.28 -0.52
C LEU A 269 -5.90 17.63 -0.42
N ASP A 270 -6.94 18.33 -0.86
CA ASP A 270 -8.30 17.82 -0.87
C ASP A 270 -8.48 16.70 -1.90
N ASP A 271 -7.88 16.84 -3.09
CA ASP A 271 -7.86 15.81 -4.14
C ASP A 271 -7.09 14.57 -3.66
N ALA A 272 -5.92 14.72 -3.03
CA ALA A 272 -5.17 13.60 -2.44
C ALA A 272 -5.96 12.89 -1.32
N LYS A 273 -6.69 13.64 -0.49
CA LYS A 273 -7.59 13.07 0.53
C LYS A 273 -8.75 12.29 -0.10
N GLN A 274 -9.29 12.78 -1.21
CA GLN A 274 -10.35 12.09 -1.93
C GLN A 274 -9.82 10.80 -2.58
N GLU A 275 -8.66 10.84 -3.25
CA GLU A 275 -8.03 9.65 -3.82
C GLU A 275 -7.78 8.56 -2.76
N LEU A 276 -7.28 8.94 -1.56
CA LEU A 276 -7.12 7.98 -0.46
C LEU A 276 -8.46 7.38 -0.01
N ALA A 277 -9.52 8.20 0.09
CA ALA A 277 -10.83 7.72 0.50
C ALA A 277 -11.45 6.76 -0.52
N ASP A 278 -11.31 7.04 -1.82
CA ASP A 278 -11.75 6.17 -2.91
C ASP A 278 -10.94 4.86 -2.91
N GLY A 279 -9.61 4.96 -2.71
CA GLY A 279 -8.73 3.79 -2.56
C GLY A 279 -9.06 2.93 -1.33
N GLU A 280 -9.39 3.51 -0.18
CA GLU A 280 -9.84 2.79 1.01
C GLU A 280 -11.15 2.02 0.75
N ALA A 281 -12.07 2.57 -0.04
CA ALA A 281 -13.32 1.91 -0.41
C ALA A 281 -13.11 0.75 -1.39
N GLU A 282 -12.29 0.93 -2.42
CA GLU A 282 -11.94 -0.13 -3.38
C GLU A 282 -11.17 -1.28 -2.70
N ALA A 283 -10.26 -0.94 -1.78
CA ALA A 283 -9.55 -1.89 -0.93
C ALA A 283 -10.51 -2.73 -0.07
N GLU A 284 -11.49 -2.10 0.57
CA GLU A 284 -12.49 -2.80 1.37
C GLU A 284 -13.33 -3.77 0.53
N GLU A 285 -13.75 -3.37 -0.68
CA GLU A 285 -14.49 -4.24 -1.61
C GLU A 285 -13.64 -5.44 -2.03
N LYS A 286 -12.41 -5.21 -2.52
CA LYS A 286 -11.50 -6.25 -3.00
C LYS A 286 -11.15 -7.28 -1.92
N LEU A 287 -10.89 -6.84 -0.68
CA LEU A 287 -10.59 -7.75 0.42
C LEU A 287 -11.82 -8.52 0.91
N ASN A 288 -13.01 -7.90 0.90
CA ASN A 288 -14.24 -8.61 1.25
C ASN A 288 -14.59 -9.71 0.24
N ASP A 289 -14.45 -9.43 -1.06
CA ASP A 289 -14.72 -10.39 -2.11
C ASP A 289 -13.74 -11.58 -2.03
N GLY A 290 -12.42 -11.30 -1.92
CA GLY A 290 -11.41 -12.35 -1.76
C GLY A 290 -11.61 -13.20 -0.49
N TRP A 291 -12.08 -12.58 0.61
CA TRP A 291 -12.40 -13.34 1.83
C TRP A 291 -13.64 -14.23 1.67
N GLN A 292 -14.67 -13.77 0.95
CA GLN A 292 -15.87 -14.57 0.69
C GLN A 292 -15.54 -15.80 -0.16
N GLU A 293 -14.73 -15.63 -1.22
CA GLU A 293 -14.30 -16.75 -2.07
C GLU A 293 -13.54 -17.82 -1.28
N LEU A 294 -12.66 -17.39 -0.35
CA LEU A 294 -11.96 -18.31 0.55
C LEU A 294 -12.90 -19.04 1.50
N GLU A 295 -13.87 -18.35 2.09
CA GLU A 295 -14.81 -18.99 3.02
C GLU A 295 -15.70 -20.01 2.31
N ASP A 296 -16.15 -19.72 1.08
CA ASP A 296 -16.92 -20.66 0.26
C ASP A 296 -16.08 -21.90 -0.11
N ALA A 297 -14.82 -21.72 -0.51
CA ALA A 297 -13.90 -22.81 -0.79
C ALA A 297 -13.62 -23.67 0.46
N ARG A 298 -13.49 -23.04 1.64
CA ARG A 298 -13.32 -23.74 2.93
C ARG A 298 -14.51 -24.64 3.23
N ILE A 299 -15.73 -24.15 3.04
CA ILE A 299 -16.97 -24.91 3.28
C ILE A 299 -17.07 -26.10 2.31
N GLN A 300 -16.75 -25.91 1.04
CA GLN A 300 -16.76 -26.99 0.05
C GLN A 300 -15.77 -28.11 0.41
N LEU A 301 -14.58 -27.77 0.92
CA LEU A 301 -13.62 -28.76 1.40
C LEU A 301 -14.13 -29.51 2.62
N GLU A 302 -14.78 -28.82 3.55
CA GLU A 302 -15.38 -29.46 4.74
C GLU A 302 -16.46 -30.47 4.33
N ASP A 303 -17.33 -30.12 3.38
CA ASP A 303 -18.37 -31.02 2.85
C ASP A 303 -17.78 -32.21 2.07
N ALA A 304 -16.77 -31.98 1.21
CA ALA A 304 -16.08 -33.04 0.48
C ALA A 304 -15.39 -34.02 1.44
N LYS A 305 -14.82 -33.51 2.54
CA LYS A 305 -14.18 -34.36 3.56
C LYS A 305 -15.19 -35.28 4.24
N ILE A 306 -16.38 -34.78 4.57
CA ILE A 306 -17.46 -35.57 5.17
C ILE A 306 -17.89 -36.69 4.21
N GLN A 307 -18.08 -36.38 2.93
CA GLN A 307 -18.50 -37.37 1.93
C GLN A 307 -17.49 -38.52 1.77
N ILE A 308 -16.19 -38.21 1.78
CA ILE A 308 -15.12 -39.22 1.74
C ILE A 308 -15.15 -40.11 2.98
N ASP A 309 -15.33 -39.52 4.16
CA ASP A 309 -15.36 -40.27 5.43
C ASP A 309 -16.60 -41.19 5.49
N ASP A 310 -17.77 -40.74 5.02
CA ASP A 310 -18.97 -41.56 4.90
C ASP A 310 -18.80 -42.70 3.89
N ALA A 311 -18.26 -42.41 2.70
CA ALA A 311 -17.99 -43.43 1.67
C ALA A 311 -16.99 -44.49 2.16
N ARG A 312 -16.00 -44.09 2.97
CA ARG A 312 -15.08 -45.03 3.61
C ARG A 312 -15.80 -45.99 4.55
N GLN A 313 -16.69 -45.46 5.37
CA GLN A 313 -17.45 -46.25 6.32
C GLN A 313 -18.38 -47.26 5.61
N GLU A 314 -19.06 -46.85 4.54
CA GLU A 314 -19.91 -47.74 3.75
C GLU A 314 -19.14 -48.90 3.12
N LEU A 315 -17.91 -48.64 2.63
CA LEU A 315 -17.03 -49.68 2.08
C LEU A 315 -16.60 -50.69 3.15
N ASP A 316 -16.19 -50.20 4.32
CA ASP A 316 -15.78 -51.06 5.44
C ASP A 316 -16.94 -51.97 5.90
N ASP A 317 -18.16 -51.43 5.99
CA ASP A 317 -19.39 -52.18 6.30
C ASP A 317 -19.73 -53.21 5.21
N GLY A 318 -19.62 -52.82 3.94
CA GLY A 318 -19.87 -53.68 2.79
C GLY A 318 -18.91 -54.88 2.72
N TRP A 319 -17.61 -54.67 2.97
CA TRP A 319 -16.62 -55.76 3.06
C TRP A 319 -16.94 -56.73 4.19
N SER A 320 -17.35 -56.21 5.37
CA SER A 320 -17.74 -57.03 6.52
C SER A 320 -18.93 -57.96 6.18
N GLN A 321 -19.96 -57.42 5.51
CA GLN A 321 -21.14 -58.20 5.08
C GLN A 321 -20.78 -59.29 4.07
N TYR A 322 -19.91 -58.98 3.09
CA TYR A 322 -19.45 -59.94 2.09
C TYR A 322 -18.78 -61.16 2.74
N TYR A 323 -17.86 -60.95 3.69
CA TYR A 323 -17.19 -62.06 4.39
C TYR A 323 -18.17 -62.89 5.24
N SER A 324 -19.13 -62.25 5.91
CA SER A 324 -20.17 -62.96 6.66
C SER A 324 -21.10 -63.80 5.76
N GLY A 325 -21.42 -63.30 4.57
CA GLY A 325 -22.20 -64.02 3.56
C GLY A 325 -21.51 -65.30 3.07
N ILE A 326 -20.19 -65.26 2.86
CA ILE A 326 -19.39 -66.45 2.51
C ILE A 326 -19.50 -67.53 3.59
N GLU A 327 -19.35 -67.15 4.86
CA GLU A 327 -19.40 -68.09 5.99
C GLU A 327 -20.78 -68.75 6.12
N THR A 328 -21.85 -67.97 5.95
CA THR A 328 -23.23 -68.45 6.01
C THR A 328 -23.51 -69.47 4.92
N LEU A 329 -23.17 -69.15 3.66
CA LEU A 329 -23.37 -70.06 2.52
C LEU A 329 -22.62 -71.39 2.69
N ASN A 330 -21.37 -71.34 3.14
CA ASN A 330 -20.57 -72.54 3.40
C ASN A 330 -21.21 -73.43 4.48
N THR A 331 -21.78 -72.81 5.52
CA THR A 331 -22.47 -73.53 6.61
C THR A 331 -23.74 -74.21 6.12
N GLU A 332 -24.54 -73.54 5.29
CA GLU A 332 -25.76 -74.13 4.73
C GLU A 332 -25.46 -75.32 3.80
N ILE A 333 -24.42 -75.22 2.96
CA ILE A 333 -23.96 -76.32 2.11
C ILE A 333 -23.53 -77.52 2.94
N ALA A 334 -22.76 -77.29 4.01
CA ALA A 334 -22.28 -78.35 4.89
C ALA A 334 -23.46 -79.09 5.58
N ASN A 335 -24.44 -78.36 6.10
CA ASN A 335 -25.62 -78.92 6.74
C ASN A 335 -26.48 -79.73 5.76
N GLY A 336 -26.71 -79.21 4.54
CA GLY A 336 -27.46 -79.93 3.51
C GLY A 336 -26.80 -81.24 3.08
N ARG A 337 -25.46 -81.27 2.97
CA ARG A 337 -24.71 -82.50 2.69
C ARG A 337 -24.86 -83.53 3.80
N GLN A 338 -24.81 -83.10 5.05
CA GLN A 338 -24.96 -84.00 6.20
C GLN A 338 -26.34 -84.67 6.22
N GLN A 339 -27.42 -83.92 5.96
CA GLN A 339 -28.78 -84.47 5.92
C GLN A 339 -28.95 -85.56 4.86
N ILE A 340 -28.32 -85.39 3.69
CA ILE A 340 -28.35 -86.37 2.59
C ILE A 340 -27.60 -87.65 3.00
N GLU A 341 -26.44 -87.52 3.65
CA GLU A 341 -25.68 -88.69 4.13
C GLU A 341 -26.42 -89.46 5.24
N ASP A 342 -27.08 -88.75 6.16
CA ASP A 342 -27.89 -89.38 7.20
C ASP A 342 -29.08 -90.15 6.59
N ALA A 343 -29.73 -89.60 5.57
CA ALA A 343 -30.82 -90.28 4.85
C ALA A 343 -30.34 -91.55 4.12
N LYS A 344 -29.16 -91.50 3.47
CA LYS A 344 -28.53 -92.69 2.85
C LYS A 344 -28.25 -93.79 3.87
N ALA A 345 -27.78 -93.44 5.06
CA ALA A 345 -27.50 -94.41 6.12
C ALA A 345 -28.77 -95.13 6.61
N GLN A 346 -29.89 -94.41 6.76
CA GLN A 346 -31.18 -95.01 7.14
C GLN A 346 -31.71 -95.98 6.07
N LEU A 347 -31.57 -95.62 4.79
CA LEU A 347 -31.96 -96.46 3.66
C LEU A 347 -31.23 -97.82 3.67
N TYR A 348 -29.91 -97.81 3.88
CA TYR A 348 -29.12 -99.04 3.98
C TYR A 348 -29.54 -99.94 5.14
N SER A 349 -29.96 -99.36 6.27
CA SER A 349 -30.50 -100.13 7.39
C SER A 349 -31.82 -100.83 7.03
N ALA A 350 -32.73 -100.13 6.34
CA ALA A 350 -34.02 -100.68 5.93
C ALA A 350 -33.86 -101.83 4.91
N GLU A 351 -32.92 -101.72 3.97
CA GLU A 351 -32.58 -102.81 3.04
C GLU A 351 -32.09 -104.08 3.74
N ALA A 352 -31.29 -103.93 4.79
CA ALA A 352 -30.78 -105.06 5.56
C ALA A 352 -31.91 -105.82 6.31
N GLU A 353 -32.85 -105.09 6.90
CA GLU A 353 -34.02 -105.65 7.59
C GLU A 353 -34.96 -106.40 6.64
N TYR A 354 -35.23 -105.83 5.45
CA TYR A 354 -36.04 -106.47 4.41
C TYR A 354 -35.45 -107.83 3.99
N ASN A 355 -34.14 -107.88 3.77
CA ASN A 355 -33.45 -109.12 3.37
C ASN A 355 -33.52 -110.18 4.47
N SER A 356 -33.38 -109.79 5.75
CA SER A 356 -33.51 -110.72 6.87
C SER A 356 -34.93 -111.29 7.02
N GLY A 357 -35.97 -110.45 6.86
CA GLY A 357 -37.36 -110.91 6.87
C GLY A 357 -37.70 -111.89 5.74
N LEU A 358 -37.09 -111.70 4.56
CA LEU A 358 -37.29 -112.57 3.41
C LEU A 358 -36.76 -113.99 3.66
N GLU A 359 -35.63 -114.09 4.37
CA GLU A 359 -35.03 -115.38 4.73
C GLU A 359 -35.91 -116.16 5.72
N GLN A 360 -36.46 -115.48 6.74
CA GLN A 360 -37.37 -116.09 7.72
C GLN A 360 -38.68 -116.59 7.09
N TYR A 361 -39.26 -115.82 6.16
CA TYR A 361 -40.45 -116.23 5.41
C TYR A 361 -40.22 -117.54 4.63
N ASN A 362 -39.08 -117.63 3.94
CA ASN A 362 -38.73 -118.83 3.16
C ASN A 362 -38.52 -120.07 4.04
N GLN A 363 -37.94 -119.90 5.23
CA GLN A 363 -37.77 -120.99 6.20
C GLN A 363 -39.12 -121.48 6.75
N GLY A 364 -40.02 -120.56 7.13
CA GLY A 364 -41.36 -120.92 7.61
C GLY A 364 -42.22 -121.64 6.55
N LEU A 365 -42.05 -121.30 5.28
CA LEU A 365 -42.70 -122.00 4.16
C LEU A 365 -42.31 -123.49 4.09
N ALA A 366 -41.02 -123.80 4.29
CA ALA A 366 -40.51 -125.17 4.18
C ALA A 366 -41.02 -126.06 5.33
N GLU A 367 -41.02 -125.55 6.57
CA GLU A 367 -41.48 -126.32 7.75
C GLU A 367 -42.98 -126.65 7.69
N PHE A 368 -43.80 -125.75 7.14
CA PHE A 368 -45.24 -125.98 6.98
C PHE A 368 -45.52 -127.13 6.00
N GLN A 369 -44.79 -127.22 4.88
CA GLN A 369 -44.97 -128.26 3.87
C GLN A 369 -44.65 -129.67 4.39
N GLU A 370 -43.65 -129.79 5.28
CA GLU A 370 -43.29 -131.08 5.90
C GLU A 370 -44.39 -131.59 6.84
N LYS A 371 -44.95 -130.70 7.68
CA LYS A 371 -46.04 -131.04 8.60
C LYS A 371 -47.34 -131.41 7.88
N GLU A 372 -47.62 -130.79 6.74
CA GLU A 372 -48.80 -131.09 5.93
C GLU A 372 -48.79 -132.53 5.39
N ALA A 373 -47.63 -133.02 4.96
CA ALA A 373 -47.49 -134.38 4.44
C ALA A 373 -47.73 -135.46 5.51
N ALA A 374 -47.19 -135.27 6.72
CA ALA A 374 -47.30 -136.25 7.81
C ALA A 374 -48.75 -136.40 8.34
N ALA A 375 -49.49 -135.29 8.46
CA ALA A 375 -50.86 -135.31 8.97
C ALA A 375 -51.85 -136.05 8.05
N LEU A 376 -51.62 -136.04 6.73
CA LEU A 376 -52.47 -136.73 5.75
C LEU A 376 -52.31 -138.26 5.78
N GLU A 377 -51.12 -138.77 6.11
CA GLU A 377 -50.85 -140.21 6.19
C GLU A 377 -51.59 -140.85 7.39
N GLU A 378 -51.54 -140.19 8.55
CA GLU A 378 -52.15 -140.65 9.81
C GLU A 378 -53.69 -140.69 9.73
N LEU A 379 -54.31 -139.72 9.05
CA LEU A 379 -55.76 -139.67 8.82
C LEU A 379 -56.28 -140.87 8.00
N SER A 380 -55.50 -141.38 7.04
CA SER A 380 -55.89 -142.53 6.21
C SER A 380 -55.97 -143.85 6.99
N GLY A 381 -55.16 -143.99 8.03
CA GLY A 381 -55.13 -145.18 8.89
C GLY A 381 -56.39 -145.33 9.76
N TYR A 382 -56.91 -144.21 10.28
CA TYR A 382 -58.13 -144.19 11.10
C TYR A 382 -59.38 -144.58 10.30
N GLU A 383 -59.48 -144.22 9.03
CA GLU A 383 -60.63 -144.57 8.18
C GLU A 383 -60.72 -146.08 7.88
N SER A 384 -59.57 -146.77 7.73
CA SER A 384 -59.56 -148.20 7.40
C SER A 384 -59.98 -149.11 8.55
N GLN A 385 -59.68 -148.74 9.81
CA GLN A 385 -60.05 -149.52 10.99
C GLN A 385 -61.55 -149.43 11.31
N LEU A 386 -62.18 -148.30 10.99
CA LEU A 386 -63.62 -148.09 11.18
C LEU A 386 -64.45 -149.05 10.31
N ALA A 387 -63.99 -149.36 9.09
CA ALA A 387 -64.72 -150.14 8.11
C ALA A 387 -64.86 -151.65 8.46
N GLU A 388 -64.01 -152.19 9.34
CA GLU A 388 -63.93 -153.62 9.62
C GLU A 388 -64.78 -154.05 10.84
N LEU A 389 -64.89 -153.19 11.85
CA LEU A 389 -65.50 -153.51 13.15
C LEU A 389 -67.03 -153.35 13.21
N GLU A 390 -67.60 -152.42 12.43
CA GLU A 390 -69.01 -152.04 12.49
C GLU A 390 -70.03 -153.19 12.19
N PRO A 391 -69.82 -154.06 11.18
CA PRO A 391 -70.80 -155.12 10.87
C PRO A 391 -70.82 -156.27 11.89
N VAL A 392 -69.71 -156.53 12.59
CA VAL A 392 -69.58 -157.65 13.54
C VAL A 392 -70.36 -157.38 14.83
N ALA A 393 -70.31 -156.16 15.36
CA ALA A 393 -71.04 -155.78 16.57
C ALA A 393 -72.57 -155.90 16.40
N THR A 394 -73.08 -155.65 15.19
CA THR A 394 -74.53 -155.65 14.91
C THR A 394 -75.14 -157.06 14.87
N ALA A 395 -74.42 -158.07 14.36
CA ALA A 395 -74.92 -159.44 14.21
C ALA A 395 -75.05 -160.18 15.56
N GLY A 396 -74.12 -159.97 16.50
CA GLY A 396 -74.13 -160.61 17.82
C GLY A 396 -75.36 -160.27 18.67
N ARG A 397 -75.96 -159.09 18.46
CA ARG A 397 -77.14 -158.63 19.20
C ARG A 397 -78.40 -159.45 18.89
N GLN A 398 -78.59 -159.89 17.64
CA GLN A 398 -79.83 -160.56 17.20
C GLN A 398 -79.98 -162.00 17.73
N GLU A 399 -78.88 -162.74 17.88
CA GLU A 399 -78.93 -164.12 18.38
C GLU A 399 -79.38 -164.19 19.86
N LEU A 400 -78.93 -163.25 20.69
CA LEU A 400 -79.20 -163.22 22.12
C LEU A 400 -80.71 -163.11 22.42
N ASP A 401 -81.42 -162.25 21.68
CA ASP A 401 -82.84 -162.00 21.87
C ASP A 401 -83.72 -163.21 21.50
N SER A 402 -83.30 -163.98 20.50
CA SER A 402 -84.01 -165.18 20.04
C SER A 402 -84.06 -166.28 21.10
N PHE A 403 -82.96 -166.45 21.85
CA PHE A 403 -82.80 -167.50 22.85
C PHE A 403 -83.62 -167.22 24.13
N LYS A 404 -83.71 -165.95 24.54
CA LYS A 404 -84.53 -165.51 25.70
C LYS A 404 -86.02 -165.89 25.56
N SER A 405 -86.54 -165.92 24.33
CA SER A 405 -87.97 -166.18 24.08
C SER A 405 -88.39 -167.65 24.27
N LEU A 406 -87.54 -168.61 23.90
CA LEU A 406 -87.83 -170.06 23.95
C LEU A 406 -88.04 -170.60 25.37
N LEU A 407 -87.27 -170.11 26.34
CA LEU A 407 -87.32 -170.56 27.72
C LEU A 407 -88.62 -170.19 28.44
N SER A 408 -89.20 -169.04 28.08
CA SER A 408 -90.44 -168.53 28.68
C SER A 408 -91.63 -169.45 28.38
N ASN A 409 -91.72 -169.97 27.15
CA ASN A 409 -92.82 -170.83 26.71
C ASN A 409 -92.85 -172.19 27.42
N TYR A 410 -91.67 -172.77 27.71
CA TYR A 410 -91.53 -174.06 28.40
C TYR A 410 -92.18 -174.05 29.81
N ASN A 411 -91.98 -172.97 30.57
CA ASN A 411 -92.46 -172.87 31.95
C ASN A 411 -93.99 -172.73 32.07
N SER A 412 -94.64 -172.13 31.07
CA SER A 412 -96.10 -171.92 31.10
C SER A 412 -96.91 -173.21 30.88
N ILE A 413 -96.35 -174.21 30.20
CA ILE A 413 -97.01 -175.50 29.93
C ILE A 413 -97.08 -176.37 31.19
N ILE A 414 -96.07 -176.30 32.05
CA ILE A 414 -95.96 -177.08 33.30
C ILE A 414 -97.12 -176.77 34.26
N GLU A 415 -97.51 -175.51 34.35
CA GLU A 415 -98.49 -175.03 35.35
C GLU A 415 -99.89 -175.60 35.10
N LYS A 416 -100.30 -175.72 33.83
CA LYS A 416 -101.66 -176.13 33.42
C LYS A 416 -101.96 -177.63 33.61
N TYR A 417 -100.95 -178.50 33.58
CA TYR A 417 -101.14 -179.96 33.72
C TYR A 417 -101.42 -180.41 35.16
N SER A 418 -101.13 -179.60 36.17
CA SER A 418 -101.13 -180.00 37.58
C SER A 418 -102.53 -180.10 38.24
N ALA A 419 -103.63 -179.90 37.49
CA ALA A 419 -104.97 -179.64 38.05
C ALA A 419 -106.07 -180.74 37.95
N ILE A 420 -105.81 -181.97 37.46
CA ILE A 420 -106.85 -183.02 37.14
C ILE A 420 -106.90 -184.19 38.17
N THR A 421 -108.08 -184.77 38.54
CA THR A 421 -108.27 -185.94 39.47
C THR A 421 -109.50 -186.83 39.15
N VAL A 422 -109.40 -188.19 39.20
CA VAL A 422 -110.50 -189.17 38.93
C VAL A 422 -110.47 -190.39 39.91
N THR A 423 -111.61 -190.85 40.44
CA THR A 423 -111.78 -192.03 41.36
C THR A 423 -112.86 -193.02 40.89
N GLU A 424 -112.71 -194.30 41.30
CA GLU A 424 -113.34 -195.53 40.80
C GLU A 424 -114.88 -195.58 40.69
N GLU A 425 -115.29 -196.30 39.63
CA GLU A 425 -116.62 -196.74 39.18
C GLU A 425 -117.43 -195.74 38.33
N GLU A 426 -117.58 -196.11 37.05
CA GLU A 426 -118.28 -195.41 35.95
C GLU A 426 -117.57 -194.19 35.31
N ILE A 427 -117.18 -194.37 34.04
CA ILE A 427 -116.69 -193.31 33.14
C ILE A 427 -117.87 -192.43 32.74
N LEU A 428 -117.82 -191.15 33.12
CA LEU A 428 -118.74 -190.11 32.65
C LEU A 428 -118.10 -189.30 31.49
N PRO A 429 -118.88 -188.82 30.50
CA PRO A 429 -118.37 -188.15 29.30
C PRO A 429 -117.62 -186.81 29.50
N GLU A 430 -117.63 -186.22 30.70
CA GLU A 430 -117.07 -184.89 30.96
C GLU A 430 -115.53 -184.88 31.14
N GLU A 431 -114.89 -186.00 31.47
CA GLU A 431 -113.44 -186.07 31.72
C GLU A 431 -112.60 -186.25 30.43
N ILE A 432 -113.20 -186.77 29.35
CA ILE A 432 -112.54 -186.95 28.05
C ILE A 432 -112.33 -185.61 27.31
N ALA A 433 -113.19 -184.61 27.55
CA ALA A 433 -113.09 -183.31 26.91
C ALA A 433 -111.91 -182.44 27.42
N VAL A 434 -111.45 -182.66 28.66
CA VAL A 434 -110.34 -181.90 29.26
C VAL A 434 -108.99 -182.38 28.72
N MET A 435 -108.83 -183.67 28.47
CA MET A 435 -107.59 -184.27 27.97
C MET A 435 -107.29 -183.87 26.50
N ASP A 436 -108.32 -183.69 25.67
CA ASP A 436 -108.16 -183.24 24.27
C ASP A 436 -107.75 -181.75 24.15
N GLN A 437 -108.22 -180.88 25.07
CA GLN A 437 -107.85 -179.46 25.05
C GLN A 437 -106.38 -179.23 25.41
N ILE A 438 -105.85 -180.03 26.33
CA ILE A 438 -104.47 -179.93 26.78
C ILE A 438 -103.50 -180.43 25.70
N ASP A 439 -103.92 -181.43 24.92
CA ASP A 439 -103.15 -181.97 23.80
C ASP A 439 -103.01 -180.95 22.64
N ALA A 440 -104.03 -180.12 22.41
CA ALA A 440 -103.96 -179.01 21.44
C ALA A 440 -103.01 -177.89 21.89
N LEU A 441 -102.94 -177.64 23.20
CA LEU A 441 -102.15 -176.54 23.78
C LEU A 441 -100.63 -176.80 23.72
N ILE A 442 -100.18 -178.05 23.93
CA ILE A 442 -98.76 -178.42 23.81
C ILE A 442 -98.25 -178.20 22.36
N ALA A 443 -99.09 -178.47 21.35
CA ALA A 443 -98.71 -178.35 19.95
C ALA A 443 -98.48 -176.89 19.51
N GLU A 444 -99.16 -175.94 20.14
CA GLU A 444 -99.03 -174.50 19.86
C GLU A 444 -97.86 -173.86 20.59
N MET A 445 -97.66 -174.22 21.87
CA MET A 445 -96.69 -173.54 22.74
C MET A 445 -95.27 -174.14 22.66
N MET A 446 -95.12 -175.39 22.23
CA MET A 446 -93.82 -176.00 21.93
C MET A 446 -93.92 -176.90 20.67
N PRO A 447 -93.93 -176.31 19.47
CA PRO A 447 -94.00 -177.07 18.23
C PRO A 447 -92.75 -177.96 18.08
N GLY A 448 -92.95 -179.28 17.98
CA GLY A 448 -91.88 -180.29 17.79
C GLY A 448 -91.41 -181.04 19.04
N VAL A 449 -92.14 -180.95 20.17
CA VAL A 449 -91.79 -181.66 21.41
C VAL A 449 -91.68 -183.18 21.21
N PRO A 450 -90.64 -183.85 21.76
CA PRO A 450 -90.47 -185.29 21.68
C PRO A 450 -91.67 -186.05 22.28
N ILE A 451 -92.13 -187.10 21.59
CA ILE A 451 -93.27 -187.96 22.01
C ILE A 451 -93.11 -188.47 23.45
N SER A 452 -91.86 -188.68 23.91
CA SER A 452 -91.56 -189.07 25.29
C SER A 452 -91.96 -188.02 26.34
N ILE A 453 -91.80 -186.72 26.07
CA ILE A 453 -92.23 -185.64 26.96
C ILE A 453 -93.76 -185.55 26.96
N LYS A 454 -94.39 -185.72 25.79
CA LYS A 454 -95.86 -185.76 25.67
C LYS A 454 -96.46 -186.91 26.50
N ASN A 455 -95.92 -188.13 26.36
CA ASN A 455 -96.35 -189.29 27.16
C ASN A 455 -96.06 -189.09 28.66
N PHE A 456 -94.98 -188.39 29.02
CA PHE A 456 -94.64 -188.09 30.42
C PHE A 456 -95.71 -187.22 31.11
N PHE A 457 -96.21 -186.19 30.42
CA PHE A 457 -97.31 -185.37 30.93
C PHE A 457 -98.65 -186.13 31.02
N VAL A 458 -98.93 -187.06 30.09
CA VAL A 458 -100.12 -187.94 30.14
C VAL A 458 -100.06 -188.90 31.33
N SER A 459 -98.93 -189.58 31.54
CA SER A 459 -98.71 -190.47 32.70
C SER A 459 -98.78 -189.72 34.04
N TYR A 460 -98.27 -188.47 34.07
CA TYR A 460 -98.39 -187.60 35.24
C TYR A 460 -99.85 -187.28 35.60
N ALA A 461 -100.73 -187.09 34.60
CA ALA A 461 -102.12 -186.76 34.83
C ALA A 461 -102.95 -187.95 35.38
N THR A 462 -102.67 -189.17 34.91
CA THR A 462 -103.40 -190.40 35.27
C THR A 462 -102.88 -191.14 36.50
N ALA A 463 -101.76 -190.73 37.07
CA ALA A 463 -101.16 -191.38 38.23
C ALA A 463 -102.01 -191.21 39.51
N PRO A 464 -102.17 -192.25 40.36
CA PRO A 464 -102.79 -192.14 41.68
C PRO A 464 -102.11 -191.08 42.54
N ALA A 465 -102.83 -190.54 43.53
CA ALA A 465 -102.33 -189.46 44.39
C ALA A 465 -101.00 -189.77 45.09
N GLU A 466 -100.70 -191.05 45.33
CA GLU A 466 -99.44 -191.51 45.92
C GLU A 466 -98.26 -191.53 44.92
N GLU A 467 -98.51 -191.58 43.60
CA GLU A 467 -97.47 -191.58 42.55
C GLU A 467 -97.21 -190.19 41.93
N LYS A 468 -98.16 -189.25 42.01
CA LYS A 468 -97.98 -187.87 41.47
C LYS A 468 -96.81 -187.11 42.09
N GLN A 469 -96.37 -187.50 43.30
CA GLN A 469 -95.25 -186.87 43.99
C GLN A 469 -93.88 -187.15 43.34
N GLN A 470 -93.74 -188.23 42.54
CA GLN A 470 -92.48 -188.56 41.85
C GLN A 470 -92.26 -187.75 40.55
N TYR A 471 -93.34 -187.34 39.89
CA TYR A 471 -93.26 -186.67 38.58
C TYR A 471 -92.96 -185.17 38.67
N SER A 472 -93.38 -184.49 39.76
CA SER A 472 -93.14 -183.06 39.96
C SER A 472 -91.66 -182.69 40.13
N ALA A 473 -90.81 -183.65 40.51
CA ALA A 473 -89.37 -183.43 40.70
C ALA A 473 -88.58 -183.28 39.38
N ILE A 474 -89.10 -183.79 38.25
CA ILE A 474 -88.42 -183.79 36.96
C ILE A 474 -88.64 -182.47 36.19
N LEU A 475 -89.78 -181.81 36.41
CA LEU A 475 -90.17 -180.59 35.69
C LEU A 475 -89.40 -179.34 36.14
N SER A 476 -88.93 -179.29 37.39
CA SER A 476 -88.21 -178.12 37.92
C SER A 476 -86.76 -178.01 37.41
N ILE A 477 -86.11 -179.15 37.13
CA ILE A 477 -84.71 -179.23 36.70
C ILE A 477 -84.48 -178.59 35.32
N VAL A 478 -85.43 -178.74 34.40
CA VAL A 478 -85.28 -178.25 33.02
C VAL A 478 -85.40 -176.72 32.93
N SER A 479 -86.19 -176.08 33.81
CA SER A 479 -86.35 -174.62 33.82
C SER A 479 -85.10 -173.86 34.26
N SER A 480 -84.31 -174.41 35.19
CA SER A 480 -83.15 -173.69 35.75
C SER A 480 -81.96 -173.69 34.80
N GLU A 481 -81.78 -174.75 34.01
CA GLU A 481 -80.62 -174.89 33.13
C GLU A 481 -80.64 -173.89 31.97
N GLY A 482 -81.82 -173.55 31.43
CA GLY A 482 -81.89 -172.63 30.30
C GLY A 482 -81.76 -171.14 30.67
N GLN A 483 -81.97 -170.75 31.93
CA GLN A 483 -81.75 -169.36 32.36
C GLN A 483 -80.26 -169.00 32.40
N LYS A 484 -79.40 -169.99 32.69
CA LYS A 484 -77.95 -169.81 32.86
C LYS A 484 -77.21 -169.43 31.57
N GLN A 485 -77.68 -169.87 30.40
CA GLN A 485 -77.03 -169.58 29.11
C GLN A 485 -77.22 -168.13 28.63
N ILE A 486 -78.25 -167.44 29.13
CA ILE A 486 -78.53 -166.04 28.76
C ILE A 486 -77.52 -165.09 29.42
N ASP A 487 -77.20 -165.34 30.69
CA ASP A 487 -76.34 -164.47 31.50
C ASP A 487 -74.87 -164.45 31.00
N GLU A 488 -74.45 -165.44 30.21
CA GLU A 488 -73.09 -165.51 29.65
C GLU A 488 -72.88 -164.71 28.35
N LYS A 489 -73.89 -164.58 27.48
CA LYS A 489 -73.71 -163.99 26.13
C LYS A 489 -73.89 -162.46 26.04
N GLU A 490 -74.56 -161.83 27.01
CA GLU A 490 -74.92 -160.40 26.95
C GLU A 490 -73.75 -159.38 27.00
N PRO A 491 -72.67 -159.58 27.79
CA PRO A 491 -71.58 -158.60 27.91
C PRO A 491 -70.72 -158.43 26.64
N GLN A 492 -70.60 -159.47 25.82
CA GLN A 492 -69.66 -159.50 24.68
C GLN A 492 -70.09 -158.60 23.51
N VAL A 493 -71.36 -158.20 23.44
CA VAL A 493 -71.89 -157.38 22.34
C VAL A 493 -71.67 -155.88 22.58
N ILE A 494 -71.63 -155.43 23.84
CA ILE A 494 -71.50 -154.00 24.20
C ILE A 494 -70.08 -153.47 23.91
N GLU A 495 -69.05 -154.28 24.17
CA GLU A 495 -67.64 -153.91 23.98
C GLU A 495 -67.32 -153.55 22.52
N GLY A 496 -67.99 -154.19 21.56
CA GLY A 496 -67.81 -153.92 20.13
C GLY A 496 -68.37 -152.56 19.67
N GLU A 497 -69.36 -151.99 20.36
CA GLU A 497 -70.00 -150.73 19.96
C GLU A 497 -69.18 -149.49 20.37
N GLU A 498 -68.47 -149.53 21.50
CA GLU A 498 -67.68 -148.38 22.00
C GLU A 498 -66.43 -148.10 21.14
N ALA A 499 -65.79 -149.13 20.58
CA ALA A 499 -64.60 -148.99 19.75
C ALA A 499 -64.85 -148.17 18.46
N VAL A 500 -66.05 -148.25 17.88
CA VAL A 500 -66.42 -147.53 16.64
C VAL A 500 -66.52 -146.01 16.86
N ALA A 501 -66.92 -145.55 18.05
CA ALA A 501 -67.12 -144.13 18.32
C ALA A 501 -65.81 -143.34 18.43
N GLN A 502 -64.75 -143.93 18.98
CA GLN A 502 -63.45 -143.26 19.17
C GLN A 502 -62.77 -142.92 17.84
N LEU A 503 -62.86 -143.81 16.85
CA LEU A 503 -62.21 -143.62 15.55
C LEU A 503 -62.75 -142.41 14.78
N LYS A 504 -64.05 -142.10 14.89
CA LYS A 504 -64.65 -140.94 14.19
C LYS A 504 -64.15 -139.59 14.71
N ALA A 505 -63.90 -139.46 16.01
CA ALA A 505 -63.45 -138.20 16.61
C ALA A 505 -62.00 -137.83 16.23
N GLY A 506 -61.14 -138.83 15.98
CA GLY A 506 -59.74 -138.60 15.60
C GLY A 506 -59.57 -137.93 14.24
N ILE A 507 -60.49 -138.19 13.29
CA ILE A 507 -60.39 -137.69 11.91
C ILE A 507 -60.66 -136.18 11.82
N GLU A 508 -61.62 -135.66 12.59
CA GLU A 508 -62.02 -134.25 12.51
C GLU A 508 -60.94 -133.29 13.06
N ALA A 509 -60.23 -133.70 14.11
CA ALA A 509 -59.16 -132.90 14.71
C ALA A 509 -57.97 -132.67 13.76
N GLY A 510 -57.65 -133.65 12.90
CA GLY A 510 -56.50 -133.57 11.99
C GLY A 510 -56.66 -132.49 10.91
N TYR A 511 -57.86 -132.31 10.34
CA TYR A 511 -58.07 -131.32 9.29
C TYR A 511 -57.99 -129.86 9.77
N SER A 512 -58.41 -129.55 11.00
CA SER A 512 -58.41 -128.18 11.53
C SER A 512 -57.01 -127.60 11.76
N GLN A 513 -56.00 -128.44 12.05
CA GLN A 513 -54.63 -127.96 12.28
C GLN A 513 -53.94 -127.50 11.00
N LEU A 514 -54.28 -128.08 9.84
CA LEU A 514 -53.67 -127.73 8.55
C LEU A 514 -54.06 -126.33 8.05
N GLU A 515 -55.28 -125.87 8.31
CA GLU A 515 -55.77 -124.58 7.82
C GLU A 515 -55.13 -123.39 8.55
N ALA A 516 -54.93 -123.52 9.88
CA ALA A 516 -54.29 -122.48 10.69
C ALA A 516 -52.86 -122.15 10.20
N GLY A 517 -52.07 -123.17 9.85
CA GLY A 517 -50.70 -122.96 9.37
C GLY A 517 -50.61 -122.28 7.99
N ARG A 518 -51.63 -122.42 7.12
CA ARG A 518 -51.67 -121.69 5.83
C ARG A 518 -51.85 -120.18 6.02
N GLN A 519 -52.63 -119.77 7.02
CA GLN A 519 -52.98 -118.37 7.23
C GLN A 519 -51.81 -117.55 7.77
N GLU A 520 -50.99 -118.15 8.64
CA GLU A 520 -49.81 -117.52 9.23
C GLU A 520 -48.77 -117.15 8.15
N LEU A 521 -48.60 -118.02 7.16
CA LEU A 521 -47.69 -117.80 6.02
C LEU A 521 -48.11 -116.60 5.15
N GLN A 522 -49.41 -116.41 4.90
CA GLN A 522 -49.88 -115.31 4.06
C GLN A 522 -49.61 -113.93 4.67
N ASN A 523 -49.68 -113.80 6.00
CA ASN A 523 -49.42 -112.53 6.69
C ASN A 523 -47.96 -112.10 6.58
N SER A 524 -47.04 -113.04 6.75
CA SER A 524 -45.60 -112.79 6.62
C SER A 524 -45.22 -112.30 5.22
N LYS A 525 -45.92 -112.76 4.17
CA LYS A 525 -45.70 -112.27 2.80
C LYS A 525 -46.07 -110.78 2.62
N ASN A 526 -47.20 -110.36 3.16
CA ASN A 526 -47.68 -108.97 3.00
C ASN A 526 -46.77 -107.95 3.70
N GLN A 527 -46.16 -108.34 4.82
CA GLN A 527 -45.20 -107.49 5.55
C GLN A 527 -43.95 -107.20 4.72
N LEU A 528 -43.45 -108.20 3.98
CA LEU A 528 -42.31 -108.03 3.09
C LEU A 528 -42.60 -107.04 1.95
N ASP A 529 -43.76 -107.15 1.30
CA ASP A 529 -44.10 -106.26 0.18
C ASP A 529 -44.17 -104.77 0.60
N SER A 530 -44.63 -104.49 1.83
CA SER A 530 -44.69 -103.12 2.36
C SER A 530 -43.30 -102.54 2.66
N ALA A 531 -42.40 -103.35 3.22
CA ALA A 531 -41.03 -102.94 3.50
C ALA A 531 -40.25 -102.62 2.21
N LYS A 532 -40.52 -103.33 1.10
CA LYS A 532 -39.91 -103.03 -0.19
C LYS A 532 -40.31 -101.66 -0.75
N GLN A 533 -41.58 -101.29 -0.63
CA GLN A 533 -42.07 -100.01 -1.14
C GLN A 533 -41.43 -98.81 -0.41
N GLN A 534 -41.21 -98.92 0.90
CA GLN A 534 -40.55 -97.87 1.69
C GLN A 534 -39.09 -97.61 1.26
N ILE A 535 -38.38 -98.65 0.83
CA ILE A 535 -37.01 -98.53 0.32
C ILE A 535 -37.01 -97.76 -1.01
N ASP A 536 -37.94 -98.05 -1.92
CA ASP A 536 -38.03 -97.37 -3.22
C ASP A 536 -38.35 -95.86 -3.06
N ASP A 537 -39.23 -95.50 -2.11
CA ASP A 537 -39.54 -94.10 -1.80
C ASP A 537 -38.32 -93.35 -1.23
N GLY A 538 -37.54 -94.01 -0.36
CA GLY A 538 -36.33 -93.43 0.22
C GLY A 538 -35.24 -93.10 -0.81
N TYR A 539 -35.09 -93.90 -1.88
CA TYR A 539 -34.16 -93.58 -2.99
C TYR A 539 -34.55 -92.29 -3.73
N ASN A 540 -35.85 -92.06 -3.94
CA ASN A 540 -36.33 -90.87 -4.67
C ASN A 540 -36.15 -89.57 -3.86
N GLU A 541 -36.33 -89.63 -2.55
CA GLU A 541 -36.16 -88.48 -1.65
C GLU A 541 -34.71 -87.99 -1.62
N ILE A 542 -33.74 -88.90 -1.56
CA ILE A 542 -32.31 -88.58 -1.58
C ILE A 542 -31.92 -87.85 -2.88
N TYR A 543 -32.40 -88.33 -4.03
CA TYR A 543 -32.11 -87.73 -5.33
C TYR A 543 -32.65 -86.30 -5.45
N TYR A 544 -33.85 -86.04 -4.93
CA TYR A 544 -34.44 -84.70 -4.91
C TYR A 544 -33.63 -83.72 -4.05
N ASN A 545 -33.23 -84.15 -2.86
CA ASN A 545 -32.45 -83.33 -1.92
C ASN A 545 -31.07 -82.97 -2.47
N GLU A 546 -30.40 -83.89 -3.17
CA GLU A 546 -29.12 -83.61 -3.85
C GLU A 546 -29.26 -82.53 -4.93
N SER A 547 -30.33 -82.55 -5.74
CA SER A 547 -30.55 -81.53 -6.77
C SER A 547 -30.82 -80.14 -6.18
N LEU A 548 -31.62 -80.06 -5.11
CA LEU A 548 -31.97 -78.80 -4.47
C LEU A 548 -30.76 -78.11 -3.83
N LEU A 549 -29.85 -78.89 -3.23
CA LEU A 549 -28.63 -78.37 -2.62
C LEU A 549 -27.69 -77.75 -3.65
N ASN A 550 -27.53 -78.40 -4.81
CA ASN A 550 -26.70 -77.88 -5.91
C ASN A 550 -27.24 -76.56 -6.48
N GLN A 551 -28.55 -76.39 -6.53
CA GLN A 551 -29.17 -75.14 -6.96
C GLN A 551 -28.85 -73.99 -5.98
N LYS A 552 -29.03 -74.22 -4.68
CA LYS A 552 -28.72 -73.21 -3.65
C LYS A 552 -27.26 -72.79 -3.64
N GLU A 553 -26.33 -73.73 -3.87
CA GLU A 553 -24.90 -73.43 -3.97
C GLU A 553 -24.59 -72.49 -5.15
N ALA A 554 -25.26 -72.67 -6.30
CA ALA A 554 -25.06 -71.83 -7.48
C ALA A 554 -25.63 -70.42 -7.28
N GLU A 555 -26.84 -70.30 -6.72
CA GLU A 555 -27.49 -69.01 -6.44
C GLU A 555 -26.66 -68.19 -5.43
N GLY A 556 -26.23 -68.80 -4.33
CA GLY A 556 -25.42 -68.11 -3.33
C GLY A 556 -24.05 -67.64 -3.84
N LYS A 557 -23.41 -68.40 -4.74
CA LYS A 557 -22.14 -67.98 -5.38
C LYS A 557 -22.33 -66.76 -6.28
N GLN A 558 -23.43 -66.70 -7.03
CA GLN A 558 -23.72 -65.59 -7.93
C GLN A 558 -24.03 -64.29 -7.15
N GLU A 559 -24.74 -64.39 -6.03
CA GLU A 559 -25.01 -63.24 -5.16
C GLU A 559 -23.71 -62.65 -4.58
N LEU A 560 -22.77 -63.50 -4.16
CA LEU A 560 -21.45 -63.07 -3.67
C LEU A 560 -20.64 -62.37 -4.77
N GLU A 561 -20.63 -62.88 -6.00
CA GLU A 561 -19.92 -62.25 -7.12
C GLU A 561 -20.45 -60.83 -7.43
N ASN A 562 -21.76 -60.64 -7.38
CA ASN A 562 -22.39 -59.33 -7.56
C ASN A 562 -22.07 -58.36 -6.41
N ALA A 563 -22.02 -58.86 -5.18
CA ALA A 563 -21.63 -58.06 -4.02
C ALA A 563 -20.17 -57.60 -4.13
N LEU A 564 -19.26 -58.48 -4.54
CA LEU A 564 -17.84 -58.17 -4.75
C LEU A 564 -17.64 -57.09 -5.83
N ALA A 565 -18.37 -57.18 -6.94
CA ALA A 565 -18.28 -56.19 -8.02
C ALA A 565 -18.71 -54.79 -7.58
N LYS A 566 -19.73 -54.69 -6.71
CA LYS A 566 -20.16 -53.41 -6.13
C LYS A 566 -19.11 -52.81 -5.19
N LEU A 567 -18.45 -53.63 -4.38
CA LEU A 567 -17.40 -53.18 -3.47
C LEU A 567 -16.21 -52.57 -4.23
N TYR A 568 -15.77 -53.20 -5.32
CA TYR A 568 -14.70 -52.64 -6.15
C TYR A 568 -15.09 -51.33 -6.87
N SER A 569 -16.35 -51.19 -7.29
CA SER A 569 -16.83 -49.93 -7.86
C SER A 569 -16.82 -48.81 -6.81
N GLY A 570 -17.30 -49.10 -5.60
CA GLY A 570 -17.30 -48.11 -4.52
C GLY A 570 -15.89 -47.72 -4.07
N GLU A 571 -14.92 -48.64 -4.10
CA GLU A 571 -13.51 -48.35 -3.79
C GLU A 571 -12.90 -47.38 -4.82
N ALA A 572 -13.23 -47.55 -6.11
CA ALA A 572 -12.79 -46.64 -7.16
C ALA A 572 -13.43 -45.25 -7.03
N ASP A 573 -14.72 -45.18 -6.66
CA ASP A 573 -15.42 -43.91 -6.43
C ASP A 573 -14.87 -43.17 -5.20
N TYR A 574 -14.53 -43.91 -4.13
CA TYR A 574 -13.85 -43.36 -2.94
C TYR A 574 -12.47 -42.78 -3.28
N ASP A 575 -11.65 -43.52 -4.04
CA ASP A 575 -10.32 -43.06 -4.45
C ASP A 575 -10.40 -41.80 -5.33
N ALA A 576 -11.39 -41.72 -6.23
CA ALA A 576 -11.64 -40.53 -7.04
C ALA A 576 -12.03 -39.32 -6.17
N GLY A 577 -12.92 -39.51 -5.18
CA GLY A 577 -13.31 -38.46 -4.24
C GLY A 577 -12.13 -37.93 -3.42
N VAL A 578 -11.20 -38.81 -3.01
CA VAL A 578 -9.97 -38.40 -2.30
C VAL A 578 -9.10 -37.49 -3.17
N VAL A 579 -8.93 -37.81 -4.45
CA VAL A 579 -8.14 -36.97 -5.38
C VAL A 579 -8.79 -35.60 -5.56
N GLU A 580 -10.11 -35.53 -5.77
CA GLU A 580 -10.83 -34.25 -5.89
C GLU A 580 -10.69 -33.37 -4.63
N TYR A 581 -10.70 -33.98 -3.44
CA TYR A 581 -10.45 -33.26 -2.18
C TYR A 581 -9.01 -32.74 -2.06
N GLU A 582 -8.02 -33.52 -2.49
CA GLU A 582 -6.61 -33.09 -2.48
C GLU A 582 -6.36 -31.93 -3.46
N ASP A 583 -6.95 -31.98 -4.65
CA ASP A 583 -6.87 -30.89 -5.64
C ASP A 583 -7.56 -29.62 -5.12
N GLY A 584 -8.78 -29.73 -4.55
CA GLY A 584 -9.46 -28.59 -3.94
C GLY A 584 -8.70 -28.00 -2.74
N LEU A 585 -8.00 -28.83 -1.97
CA LEU A 585 -7.19 -28.37 -0.84
C LEU A 585 -5.98 -27.55 -1.32
N ALA A 586 -5.39 -27.91 -2.46
CA ALA A 586 -4.32 -27.15 -3.08
C ALA A 586 -4.83 -25.79 -3.61
N GLU A 587 -5.97 -25.77 -4.31
CA GLU A 587 -6.58 -24.51 -4.79
C GLU A 587 -6.94 -23.56 -3.64
N TYR A 588 -7.45 -24.08 -2.52
CA TYR A 588 -7.71 -23.27 -1.32
C TYR A 588 -6.42 -22.68 -0.72
N GLN A 589 -5.31 -23.43 -0.72
CA GLN A 589 -4.03 -22.92 -0.23
C GLN A 589 -3.47 -21.81 -1.13
N ASP A 590 -3.53 -21.99 -2.45
CA ASP A 590 -3.12 -20.98 -3.41
C ASP A 590 -3.96 -19.70 -3.26
N GLY A 591 -5.28 -19.82 -3.08
CA GLY A 591 -6.16 -18.68 -2.81
C GLY A 591 -5.83 -17.95 -1.51
N VAL A 592 -5.38 -18.66 -0.47
CA VAL A 592 -4.96 -18.02 0.81
C VAL A 592 -3.70 -17.20 0.59
N GLU A 593 -2.74 -17.71 -0.19
CA GLU A 593 -1.51 -16.96 -0.51
C GLU A 593 -1.83 -15.70 -1.35
N GLU A 594 -2.72 -15.80 -2.34
CA GLU A 594 -3.14 -14.66 -3.17
C GLU A 594 -3.86 -13.59 -2.34
N TYR A 595 -4.73 -13.99 -1.40
CA TYR A 595 -5.41 -13.07 -0.50
C TYR A 595 -4.45 -12.33 0.44
N GLU A 596 -3.47 -13.03 1.04
CA GLU A 596 -2.46 -12.38 1.88
C GLU A 596 -1.57 -11.42 1.07
N GLN A 597 -1.20 -11.76 -0.16
CA GLN A 597 -0.48 -10.84 -1.03
C GLN A 597 -1.32 -9.61 -1.37
N SER A 598 -2.61 -9.79 -1.68
CA SER A 598 -3.51 -8.66 -1.96
C SER A 598 -3.66 -7.71 -0.77
N LYS A 599 -3.54 -8.19 0.48
CA LYS A 599 -3.55 -7.33 1.68
C LYS A 599 -2.28 -6.49 1.79
N ILE A 600 -1.14 -7.05 1.40
CA ILE A 600 0.15 -6.34 1.38
C ILE A 600 0.10 -5.25 0.31
N ASP A 601 -0.30 -5.59 -0.91
CA ASP A 601 -0.35 -4.65 -2.04
C ASP A 601 -1.30 -3.48 -1.74
N VAL A 602 -2.48 -3.76 -1.18
CA VAL A 602 -3.44 -2.73 -0.75
C VAL A 602 -2.85 -1.81 0.32
N GLU A 603 -2.15 -2.35 1.32
CA GLU A 603 -1.54 -1.52 2.38
C GLU A 603 -0.43 -0.62 1.83
N GLU A 604 0.37 -1.11 0.87
CA GLU A 604 1.39 -0.30 0.17
C GLU A 604 0.74 0.86 -0.60
N GLU A 605 -0.32 0.59 -1.39
CA GLU A 605 -1.06 1.63 -2.13
C GLU A 605 -1.69 2.68 -1.20
N LEU A 606 -2.27 2.26 -0.08
CA LEU A 606 -2.83 3.17 0.92
C LEU A 606 -1.74 3.99 1.63
N GLN A 607 -0.56 3.41 1.87
CA GLN A 607 0.56 4.13 2.47
C GLN A 607 1.10 5.22 1.54
N GLU A 608 1.22 4.94 0.23
CA GLU A 608 1.58 5.96 -0.76
C GLU A 608 0.59 7.14 -0.75
N GLY A 609 -0.72 6.86 -0.65
CA GLY A 609 -1.75 7.89 -0.51
C GLY A 609 -1.60 8.72 0.77
N ARG A 610 -1.27 8.09 1.91
CA ARG A 610 -0.98 8.79 3.18
C ARG A 610 0.26 9.68 3.09
N ASP A 611 1.31 9.21 2.42
CA ASP A 611 2.55 9.96 2.26
C ASP A 611 2.34 11.21 1.39
N LYS A 612 1.59 11.10 0.28
CA LYS A 612 1.19 12.27 -0.54
C LYS A 612 0.46 13.34 0.28
N ILE A 613 -0.46 12.92 1.16
CA ILE A 613 -1.17 13.86 2.04
C ILE A 613 -0.20 14.53 3.02
N ALA A 614 0.72 13.77 3.61
CA ALA A 614 1.70 14.31 4.55
C ALA A 614 2.65 15.33 3.88
N ASP A 615 3.07 15.04 2.65
CA ASP A 615 3.89 15.95 1.84
C ASP A 615 3.11 17.23 1.49
N ALA A 616 1.87 17.11 1.00
CA ALA A 616 1.01 18.28 0.72
C ALA A 616 0.71 19.12 1.98
N GLU A 617 0.46 18.49 3.15
CA GLU A 617 0.29 19.21 4.42
C GLU A 617 1.57 19.94 4.86
N LYS A 618 2.73 19.34 4.58
CA LYS A 618 4.02 19.95 4.88
C LYS A 618 4.29 21.14 3.97
N GLU A 619 4.08 21.01 2.66
CA GLU A 619 4.21 22.11 1.71
C GLU A 619 3.32 23.30 2.10
N LEU A 620 2.06 23.03 2.47
CA LEU A 620 1.13 24.07 2.88
C LEU A 620 1.53 24.77 4.19
N LYS A 621 2.26 24.07 5.07
CA LYS A 621 2.81 24.63 6.31
C LYS A 621 4.12 25.39 6.10
N ASP A 622 4.95 24.94 5.15
CA ASP A 622 6.25 25.52 4.83
C ASP A 622 6.12 26.74 3.88
N LEU A 623 4.91 27.05 3.39
CA LEU A 623 4.61 28.29 2.69
C LEU A 623 4.94 29.51 3.58
N GLU A 624 5.94 30.28 3.16
CA GLU A 624 6.33 31.53 3.79
C GLU A 624 5.25 32.60 3.61
N THR A 625 5.20 33.57 4.52
CA THR A 625 4.33 34.73 4.32
C THR A 625 4.85 35.56 3.15
N PRO A 626 3.99 36.05 2.25
CA PRO A 626 4.40 36.87 1.14
C PRO A 626 5.09 38.14 1.68
N GLU A 627 6.34 38.32 1.27
CA GLU A 627 7.10 39.53 1.54
C GLU A 627 7.15 40.39 0.28
N TRP A 628 7.05 41.69 0.50
CA TRP A 628 7.06 42.69 -0.54
C TRP A 628 8.11 43.74 -0.19
N TYR A 629 8.97 44.04 -1.14
CA TYR A 629 10.07 44.99 -0.97
C TYR A 629 9.80 46.20 -1.88
N VAL A 630 9.69 47.37 -1.25
CA VAL A 630 9.62 48.66 -1.96
C VAL A 630 10.99 49.30 -1.85
N PHE A 631 11.69 49.42 -2.98
CA PHE A 631 12.95 50.13 -3.07
C PHE A 631 12.75 51.48 -3.74
N ASP A 632 13.28 52.54 -3.15
CA ASP A 632 13.38 53.84 -3.79
C ASP A 632 14.78 54.09 -4.37
N ARG A 633 15.01 55.25 -5.00
CA ARG A 633 16.31 55.57 -5.60
C ARG A 633 17.46 55.60 -4.59
N ASN A 634 17.23 55.89 -3.31
CA ASN A 634 18.27 55.90 -2.28
C ASN A 634 18.76 54.50 -1.91
N ASP A 635 17.92 53.48 -2.08
CA ASP A 635 18.31 52.08 -1.89
C ASP A 635 19.29 51.61 -2.97
N ASN A 636 19.34 52.30 -4.10
CA ASN A 636 20.36 52.10 -5.12
C ASN A 636 21.70 52.73 -4.69
N PRO A 637 22.75 51.93 -4.44
CA PRO A 637 24.03 52.47 -3.98
C PRO A 637 24.65 53.43 -4.98
N GLY A 638 24.44 53.23 -6.29
CA GLY A 638 24.97 54.11 -7.33
C GLY A 638 24.37 55.52 -7.28
N TYR A 639 23.09 55.64 -6.91
CA TYR A 639 22.39 56.92 -6.81
C TYR A 639 22.81 57.68 -5.54
N SER A 640 22.70 57.04 -4.37
CA SER A 640 22.97 57.67 -3.07
C SER A 640 24.44 58.07 -2.93
N THR A 641 25.37 57.21 -3.36
CA THR A 641 26.81 57.53 -3.30
C THR A 641 27.21 58.66 -4.26
N TYR A 642 26.57 58.77 -5.43
CA TYR A 642 26.82 59.87 -6.36
C TYR A 642 26.39 61.22 -5.78
N GLU A 643 25.23 61.26 -5.12
CA GLU A 643 24.77 62.44 -4.40
C GLU A 643 25.75 62.83 -3.29
N GLU A 644 26.09 61.88 -2.41
CA GLU A 644 27.03 62.14 -1.32
C GLU A 644 28.37 62.66 -1.82
N ASP A 645 28.88 62.11 -2.92
CA ASP A 645 30.14 62.54 -3.52
C ASP A 645 30.04 63.96 -4.11
N ALA A 646 28.91 64.30 -4.73
CA ALA A 646 28.64 65.67 -5.16
C ALA A 646 28.61 66.64 -3.96
N GLU A 647 28.01 66.25 -2.84
CA GLU A 647 27.98 67.05 -1.61
C GLU A 647 29.37 67.18 -0.95
N LYS A 648 30.18 66.13 -0.98
CA LYS A 648 31.59 66.18 -0.52
C LYS A 648 32.38 67.21 -1.33
N VAL A 649 32.17 67.28 -2.64
CA VAL A 649 32.76 68.33 -3.50
C VAL A 649 32.28 69.73 -3.07
N ASP A 650 31.00 69.88 -2.75
CA ASP A 650 30.43 71.15 -2.30
C ASP A 650 31.02 71.65 -0.97
N ALA A 651 31.18 70.73 -0.02
CA ALA A 651 31.80 70.99 1.28
C ALA A 651 33.25 71.46 1.13
N ILE A 652 34.01 70.82 0.23
CA ILE A 652 35.38 71.22 -0.12
C ILE A 652 35.39 72.64 -0.76
N ALA A 653 34.42 72.92 -1.64
CA ALA A 653 34.30 74.20 -2.33
C ALA A 653 34.05 75.39 -1.38
N ALA A 654 33.44 75.17 -0.21
CA ALA A 654 33.10 76.22 0.74
C ALA A 654 34.32 76.90 1.41
N VAL A 655 35.48 76.22 1.49
CA VAL A 655 36.64 76.70 2.27
C VAL A 655 37.58 77.60 1.47
N PHE A 656 37.83 77.28 0.19
CA PHE A 656 38.78 77.98 -0.66
C PHE A 656 38.52 79.49 -0.91
N PRO A 657 37.26 79.97 -1.03
CA PRO A 657 36.97 81.36 -1.35
C PRO A 657 37.53 82.34 -0.32
N PHE A 658 37.57 81.94 0.95
CA PHE A 658 38.16 82.73 2.02
C PHE A 658 39.63 83.07 1.72
N PHE A 659 40.43 82.10 1.28
CA PHE A 659 41.84 82.31 0.95
C PHE A 659 42.02 83.19 -0.28
N PHE A 660 41.23 82.98 -1.34
CA PHE A 660 41.33 83.79 -2.56
C PHE A 660 40.91 85.25 -2.34
N VAL A 661 39.84 85.50 -1.59
CA VAL A 661 39.43 86.86 -1.23
C VAL A 661 40.50 87.54 -0.38
N LEU A 662 41.08 86.84 0.59
CA LEU A 662 42.14 87.37 1.45
C LEU A 662 43.39 87.74 0.63
N VAL A 663 43.86 86.84 -0.24
CA VAL A 663 45.03 87.07 -1.09
C VAL A 663 44.75 88.21 -2.08
N ALA A 664 43.57 88.24 -2.71
CA ALA A 664 43.17 89.32 -3.61
C ALA A 664 43.13 90.69 -2.90
N ALA A 665 42.55 90.76 -1.70
CA ALA A 665 42.51 91.99 -0.88
C ALA A 665 43.92 92.51 -0.59
N LEU A 666 44.81 91.60 -0.18
CA LEU A 666 46.16 91.90 0.24
C LEU A 666 47.05 92.36 -0.92
N VAL A 667 47.00 91.64 -2.05
CA VAL A 667 47.71 91.99 -3.28
C VAL A 667 47.18 93.30 -3.87
N CYS A 668 45.85 93.48 -3.92
CA CYS A 668 45.23 94.71 -4.38
C CYS A 668 45.63 95.90 -3.49
N SER A 669 45.51 95.74 -2.16
CA SER A 669 45.86 96.77 -1.19
C SER A 669 47.29 97.28 -1.36
N THR A 670 48.25 96.39 -1.60
CA THR A 670 49.66 96.83 -1.73
C THR A 670 50.01 97.34 -3.11
N THR A 671 49.39 96.80 -4.15
CA THR A 671 49.51 97.34 -5.51
C THR A 671 48.94 98.76 -5.56
N MET A 672 47.78 98.99 -4.93
CA MET A 672 47.16 100.30 -4.77
C MET A 672 47.98 101.23 -3.89
N THR A 673 48.51 100.74 -2.76
CA THR A 673 49.37 101.55 -1.89
C THR A 673 50.60 102.04 -2.65
N ARG A 674 51.25 101.17 -3.42
CA ARG A 674 52.40 101.54 -4.23
C ARG A 674 52.04 102.54 -5.33
N MET A 675 50.91 102.34 -6.01
CA MET A 675 50.42 103.25 -7.05
C MET A 675 50.13 104.65 -6.48
N VAL A 676 49.41 104.72 -5.36
CA VAL A 676 49.07 105.97 -4.67
C VAL A 676 50.33 106.67 -4.14
N GLU A 677 51.32 105.92 -3.64
CA GLU A 677 52.61 106.48 -3.20
C GLU A 677 53.43 107.05 -4.35
N GLU A 678 53.49 106.39 -5.50
CA GLU A 678 54.19 106.88 -6.69
C GLU A 678 53.50 108.11 -7.31
N GLN A 679 52.17 108.19 -7.17
CA GLN A 679 51.36 109.30 -7.70
C GLN A 679 51.01 110.35 -6.65
N ARG A 680 51.67 110.31 -5.49
CA ARG A 680 51.38 111.17 -4.36
C ARG A 680 51.51 112.66 -4.71
N THR A 681 52.53 113.02 -5.49
CA THR A 681 52.72 114.39 -6.00
C THR A 681 51.57 114.81 -6.92
N GLN A 682 51.12 113.92 -7.82
CA GLN A 682 50.01 114.20 -8.73
C GLN A 682 48.70 114.41 -7.95
N MET A 683 48.43 113.56 -6.95
CA MET A 683 47.28 113.73 -6.05
C MET A 683 47.34 115.05 -5.27
N GLY A 684 48.53 115.45 -4.81
CA GLY A 684 48.78 116.74 -4.17
C GLY A 684 48.48 117.92 -5.11
N THR A 685 48.94 117.86 -6.35
CA THR A 685 48.67 118.88 -7.39
C THR A 685 47.19 118.98 -7.70
N LEU A 686 46.49 117.86 -7.89
CA LEU A 686 45.04 117.86 -8.12
C LEU A 686 44.28 118.49 -6.94
N LYS A 687 44.68 118.16 -5.70
CA LYS A 687 44.09 118.74 -4.48
C LYS A 687 44.37 120.24 -4.37
N ALA A 688 45.56 120.70 -4.75
CA ALA A 688 45.91 122.12 -4.79
C ALA A 688 45.16 122.90 -5.89
N LEU A 689 44.85 122.24 -7.02
CA LEU A 689 44.02 122.78 -8.11
C LEU A 689 42.51 122.77 -7.78
N GLY A 690 42.11 122.48 -6.54
CA GLY A 690 40.72 122.53 -6.08
C GLY A 690 39.88 121.30 -6.43
N TYR A 691 40.48 120.15 -6.76
CA TYR A 691 39.71 118.91 -6.92
C TYR A 691 39.31 118.34 -5.55
N ASN A 692 38.02 118.03 -5.39
CA ASN A 692 37.51 117.34 -4.21
C ASN A 692 38.16 115.95 -4.04
N ASN A 693 38.45 115.55 -2.79
CA ASN A 693 39.03 114.25 -2.46
C ASN A 693 38.23 113.09 -3.10
N ARG A 694 36.89 113.17 -3.13
CA ARG A 694 36.02 112.16 -3.76
C ARG A 694 36.34 111.98 -5.26
N SER A 695 36.58 113.07 -5.98
CA SER A 695 36.92 113.03 -7.41
C SER A 695 38.28 112.38 -7.64
N ILE A 696 39.25 112.60 -6.75
CA ILE A 696 40.58 111.97 -6.84
C ILE A 696 40.49 110.47 -6.51
N VAL A 697 39.80 110.10 -5.42
CA VAL A 697 39.58 108.68 -5.04
C VAL A 697 38.86 107.92 -6.17
N SER A 698 37.88 108.55 -6.82
CA SER A 698 37.13 107.89 -7.89
C SER A 698 37.99 107.40 -9.05
N LYS A 699 39.13 108.06 -9.35
CA LYS A 699 40.06 107.60 -10.40
C LYS A 699 40.61 106.21 -10.07
N TYR A 700 41.15 106.05 -8.85
CA TYR A 700 41.76 104.80 -8.39
C TYR A 700 40.72 103.71 -8.13
N LEU A 701 39.52 104.10 -7.68
CA LEU A 701 38.40 103.17 -7.56
C LEU A 701 37.99 102.60 -8.90
N ILE A 702 37.75 103.43 -9.93
CA ILE A 702 37.38 102.92 -11.25
C ILE A 702 38.52 102.07 -11.83
N TYR A 703 39.79 102.43 -11.60
CA TYR A 703 40.93 101.58 -11.97
C TYR A 703 40.81 100.17 -11.34
N ALA A 704 40.63 100.10 -10.01
CA ALA A 704 40.51 98.83 -9.28
C ALA A 704 39.30 98.01 -9.75
N ILE A 705 38.14 98.66 -9.84
CA ILE A 705 36.86 98.03 -10.19
C ILE A 705 36.90 97.55 -11.64
N SER A 706 37.47 98.31 -12.58
CA SER A 706 37.59 97.87 -13.97
C SER A 706 38.51 96.66 -14.13
N ALA A 707 39.63 96.61 -13.39
CA ALA A 707 40.48 95.42 -13.35
C ALA A 707 39.72 94.21 -12.77
N SER A 708 38.94 94.44 -11.71
CA SER A 708 38.12 93.41 -11.07
C SER A 708 37.03 92.86 -12.00
N ILE A 709 36.26 93.73 -12.65
CA ILE A 709 35.20 93.32 -13.60
C ILE A 709 35.79 92.48 -14.75
N VAL A 710 36.84 92.98 -15.41
CA VAL A 710 37.46 92.24 -16.53
C VAL A 710 38.07 90.93 -16.04
N GLY A 711 38.71 90.94 -14.86
CA GLY A 711 39.25 89.75 -14.22
C GLY A 711 38.17 88.71 -13.92
N SER A 712 37.06 89.13 -13.30
CA SER A 712 35.92 88.27 -13.00
C SER A 712 35.31 87.69 -14.27
N ILE A 713 35.09 88.48 -15.33
CA ILE A 713 34.55 87.95 -16.60
C ILE A 713 35.44 86.83 -17.16
N ILE A 714 36.76 87.08 -17.27
CA ILE A 714 37.70 86.08 -17.79
C ILE A 714 37.75 84.86 -16.87
N GLY A 715 37.82 85.10 -15.56
CA GLY A 715 37.84 84.05 -14.55
C GLY A 715 36.61 83.16 -14.60
N LEU A 716 35.42 83.74 -14.66
CA LEU A 716 34.15 83.01 -14.70
C LEU A 716 33.97 82.22 -16.00
N CYS A 717 34.31 82.82 -17.16
CA CYS A 717 34.20 82.12 -18.45
C CYS A 717 35.09 80.87 -18.52
N ILE A 718 36.28 80.92 -17.92
CA ILE A 718 37.18 79.77 -17.85
C ILE A 718 36.76 78.83 -16.72
N GLY A 719 36.42 79.39 -15.56
CA GLY A 719 36.15 78.66 -14.32
C GLY A 719 34.97 77.70 -14.41
N PHE A 720 33.81 78.19 -14.88
CA PHE A 720 32.61 77.37 -15.02
C PHE A 720 32.73 76.23 -16.04
N LYS A 721 33.74 76.25 -16.91
CA LYS A 721 33.99 75.15 -17.85
C LYS A 721 35.12 74.24 -17.40
N LEU A 722 36.23 74.83 -16.98
CA LEU A 722 37.44 74.07 -16.69
C LEU A 722 37.30 73.22 -15.43
N PHE A 723 36.79 73.79 -14.33
CA PHE A 723 36.77 73.07 -13.06
C PHE A 723 35.71 71.95 -13.03
N PRO A 724 34.44 72.20 -13.42
CA PRO A 724 33.46 71.11 -13.50
C PRO A 724 33.90 70.01 -14.47
N TRP A 725 34.45 70.36 -15.64
CA TRP A 725 34.97 69.36 -16.58
C TRP A 725 36.09 68.50 -15.97
N VAL A 726 37.03 69.07 -15.22
CA VAL A 726 38.09 68.27 -14.57
C VAL A 726 37.52 67.40 -13.45
N ILE A 727 36.65 67.95 -12.60
CA ILE A 727 36.12 67.26 -11.42
C ILE A 727 35.19 66.12 -11.85
N ILE A 728 34.19 66.41 -12.69
CA ILE A 728 33.18 65.41 -13.10
C ILE A 728 33.83 64.28 -13.91
N ASN A 729 34.78 64.58 -14.81
CA ASN A 729 35.50 63.52 -15.52
C ASN A 729 36.41 62.67 -14.62
N ALA A 730 36.87 63.20 -13.47
CA ALA A 730 37.58 62.36 -12.51
C ALA A 730 36.64 61.32 -11.89
N TYR A 731 35.38 61.69 -11.67
CA TYR A 731 34.32 60.80 -11.18
C TYR A 731 33.77 59.85 -12.24
N LYS A 732 33.99 60.09 -13.55
CA LYS A 732 33.69 59.10 -14.60
C LYS A 732 34.50 57.79 -14.48
N ILE A 733 35.56 57.79 -13.66
CA ILE A 733 36.27 56.55 -13.30
C ILE A 733 35.44 55.73 -12.31
N MET A 734 34.50 56.33 -11.59
CA MET A 734 33.66 55.66 -10.59
C MET A 734 32.21 55.45 -11.03
N TYR A 735 31.72 56.35 -11.89
CA TYR A 735 30.33 56.39 -12.28
C TYR A 735 30.17 56.45 -13.81
N SER A 736 29.27 55.62 -14.33
CA SER A 736 28.88 55.57 -15.74
C SER A 736 27.85 56.67 -16.06
N MET A 737 28.31 57.92 -16.11
CA MET A 737 27.48 59.10 -16.39
C MET A 737 27.73 59.69 -17.79
N PRO A 738 26.70 60.31 -18.41
CA PRO A 738 26.86 61.01 -19.69
C PRO A 738 27.77 62.25 -19.57
N ASP A 739 27.92 62.98 -20.68
CA ASP A 739 28.78 64.17 -20.69
C ASP A 739 28.26 65.28 -19.77
N PRO A 740 29.16 65.94 -19.00
CA PRO A 740 28.77 66.87 -17.95
C PRO A 740 28.04 68.10 -18.49
N MET A 741 26.89 68.40 -17.89
CA MET A 741 26.13 69.62 -18.14
C MET A 741 26.69 70.77 -17.31
N MET A 742 27.26 71.78 -17.97
CA MET A 742 27.95 72.91 -17.33
C MET A 742 27.31 74.26 -17.69
N PRO A 743 26.07 74.53 -17.27
CA PRO A 743 25.40 75.78 -17.56
C PRO A 743 26.08 76.99 -16.88
N PHE A 744 25.97 78.17 -17.50
CA PHE A 744 26.52 79.38 -16.89
C PHE A 744 25.59 79.88 -15.77
N ARG A 745 26.02 79.68 -14.53
CA ARG A 745 25.28 80.03 -13.30
C ARG A 745 25.42 81.52 -12.94
N TRP A 746 24.37 82.30 -13.28
CA TRP A 746 24.36 83.77 -13.11
C TRP A 746 24.34 84.23 -11.66
N ASP A 747 23.75 83.44 -10.76
CA ASP A 747 23.78 83.60 -9.31
C ASP A 747 25.22 83.66 -8.77
N TYR A 748 26.03 82.64 -9.08
CA TYR A 748 27.43 82.57 -8.66
C TYR A 748 28.27 83.63 -9.36
N ALA A 749 28.05 83.86 -10.66
CA ALA A 749 28.73 84.91 -11.41
C ALA A 749 28.53 86.29 -10.79
N GLY A 750 27.29 86.61 -10.39
CA GLY A 750 26.91 87.86 -9.73
C GLY A 750 27.61 88.03 -8.38
N TRP A 751 27.49 87.04 -7.49
CA TRP A 751 28.11 87.10 -6.16
C TRP A 751 29.64 87.15 -6.21
N CYS A 752 30.29 86.34 -7.06
CA CYS A 752 31.74 86.34 -7.23
C CYS A 752 32.25 87.71 -7.69
N THR A 753 31.59 88.28 -8.69
CA THR A 753 31.96 89.59 -9.25
C THR A 753 31.75 90.70 -8.22
N LEU A 754 30.63 90.67 -7.49
CA LEU A 754 30.34 91.63 -6.44
C LEU A 754 31.39 91.58 -5.33
N VAL A 755 31.73 90.39 -4.83
CA VAL A 755 32.76 90.20 -3.79
C VAL A 755 34.13 90.68 -4.30
N GLY A 756 34.51 90.35 -5.54
CA GLY A 756 35.76 90.83 -6.14
C GLY A 756 35.81 92.36 -6.24
N ILE A 757 34.74 93.00 -6.71
CA ILE A 757 34.59 94.46 -6.79
C ILE A 757 34.67 95.10 -5.40
N LEU A 758 33.96 94.55 -4.40
CA LEU A 758 33.98 95.08 -3.04
C LEU A 758 35.36 94.94 -2.42
N CYS A 759 36.00 93.78 -2.58
CA CYS A 759 37.33 93.50 -2.07
C CYS A 759 38.39 94.47 -2.63
N THR A 760 38.45 94.60 -3.95
CA THR A 760 39.41 95.48 -4.64
C THR A 760 39.07 96.96 -4.46
N GLY A 761 37.78 97.31 -4.52
CA GLY A 761 37.26 98.66 -4.34
C GLY A 761 37.48 99.18 -2.92
N LEU A 762 37.14 98.42 -1.89
CA LEU A 762 37.37 98.79 -0.48
C LEU A 762 38.87 98.95 -0.21
N SER A 763 39.70 98.04 -0.73
CA SER A 763 41.15 98.14 -0.63
C SER A 763 41.68 99.44 -1.23
N ALA A 764 41.29 99.75 -2.48
CA ALA A 764 41.66 101.00 -3.14
C ALA A 764 41.12 102.25 -2.41
N TYR A 765 39.88 102.18 -1.90
CA TYR A 765 39.25 103.25 -1.15
C TYR A 765 40.02 103.60 0.13
N PHE A 766 40.29 102.60 0.97
CA PHE A 766 40.97 102.80 2.25
C PHE A 766 42.39 103.36 2.06
N VAL A 767 43.11 102.84 1.06
CA VAL A 767 44.45 103.32 0.70
C VAL A 767 44.41 104.79 0.26
N CYS A 768 43.53 105.13 -0.69
CA CYS A 768 43.43 106.50 -1.21
C CYS A 768 42.94 107.49 -0.13
N ARG A 769 41.93 107.09 0.66
CA ARG A 769 41.38 107.92 1.74
C ARG A 769 42.44 108.21 2.80
N LYS A 770 43.29 107.23 3.12
CA LYS A 770 44.38 107.40 4.09
C LYS A 770 45.40 108.46 3.64
N GLU A 771 45.82 108.45 2.37
CA GLU A 771 46.78 109.44 1.86
C GLU A 771 46.14 110.83 1.66
N LEU A 772 44.90 110.91 1.17
CA LEU A 772 44.20 112.19 0.92
C LEU A 772 43.76 112.95 2.19
N LYS A 773 43.84 112.34 3.38
CA LYS A 773 43.70 113.05 4.66
C LYS A 773 44.84 114.05 4.91
N THR A 774 45.99 113.88 4.27
CA THR A 774 47.14 114.78 4.44
C THR A 774 46.98 116.08 3.64
N VAL A 775 47.68 117.14 4.06
CA VAL A 775 47.60 118.47 3.41
C VAL A 775 48.34 118.48 2.06
N PRO A 776 47.92 119.28 1.07
CA PRO A 776 48.50 119.28 -0.29
C PRO A 776 50.02 119.45 -0.31
N ALA A 777 50.56 120.35 0.52
CA ALA A 777 52.01 120.60 0.60
C ALA A 777 52.82 119.37 1.06
N GLN A 778 52.23 118.48 1.87
CA GLN A 778 52.87 117.24 2.31
C GLN A 778 52.78 116.12 1.25
N LEU A 779 51.72 116.14 0.42
CA LEU A 779 51.55 115.21 -0.71
C LEU A 779 52.54 115.50 -1.84
N MET A 780 52.90 116.77 -2.06
CA MET A 780 53.87 117.19 -3.07
C MET A 780 55.33 116.90 -2.72
N ARG A 781 55.62 116.52 -1.46
CA ARG A 781 56.97 116.17 -1.01
C ARG A 781 57.18 114.65 -1.04
N PRO A 782 58.40 114.17 -1.34
CA PRO A 782 58.76 112.76 -1.18
C PRO A 782 58.42 112.27 0.23
N LYS A 783 57.88 111.05 0.33
CA LYS A 783 57.48 110.47 1.63
C LYS A 783 58.72 110.26 2.49
N SER A 784 58.76 110.88 3.68
CA SER A 784 59.88 110.69 4.60
C SER A 784 60.01 109.22 5.00
N PRO A 785 61.23 108.66 5.07
CA PRO A 785 61.42 107.29 5.53
C PRO A 785 60.91 107.14 6.96
N LYS A 786 60.25 106.01 7.26
CA LYS A 786 59.72 105.74 8.60
C LYS A 786 60.87 105.68 9.62
N VAL A 787 60.74 106.42 10.72
CA VAL A 787 61.74 106.44 11.81
C VAL A 787 61.88 105.03 12.39
N GLY A 788 63.09 104.48 12.41
CA GLY A 788 63.37 103.17 13.02
C GLY A 788 63.35 103.26 14.55
N LYS A 789 62.50 102.48 15.21
CA LYS A 789 62.50 102.32 16.68
C LYS A 789 63.34 101.10 17.08
N LYS A 790 63.83 101.08 18.33
CA LYS A 790 64.48 99.90 18.94
C LYS A 790 63.53 98.69 18.89
N ILE A 791 64.04 97.51 18.56
CA ILE A 791 63.25 96.28 18.45
C ILE A 791 63.30 95.46 19.74
N MET A 792 62.30 94.61 20.01
CA MET A 792 62.28 93.77 21.23
C MET A 792 63.46 92.78 21.29
N LEU A 793 63.94 92.32 20.14
CA LEU A 793 65.14 91.48 20.03
C LEU A 793 66.43 92.16 20.53
N GLU A 794 66.49 93.49 20.59
CA GLU A 794 67.63 94.21 21.18
C GLU A 794 67.70 94.05 22.70
N ARG A 795 66.60 93.67 23.37
CA ARG A 795 66.59 93.39 24.81
C ARG A 795 67.14 92.00 25.13
N VAL A 796 67.07 91.07 24.18
CA VAL A 796 67.62 89.71 24.33
C VAL A 796 69.08 89.72 23.84
N GLY A 797 69.97 90.21 24.70
CA GLY A 797 71.37 90.48 24.36
C GLY A 797 72.14 89.27 23.81
N PHE A 798 71.84 88.05 24.26
CA PHE A 798 72.50 86.83 23.79
C PHE A 798 72.31 86.59 22.29
N VAL A 799 71.08 86.71 21.80
CA VAL A 799 70.75 86.55 20.38
C VAL A 799 71.25 87.77 19.60
N TRP A 800 71.01 88.97 20.13
CA TRP A 800 71.37 90.21 19.44
C TRP A 800 72.87 90.37 19.20
N ASN A 801 73.70 90.00 20.16
CA ASN A 801 75.15 90.16 20.04
C ASN A 801 75.76 89.22 19.01
N ARG A 802 75.16 88.05 18.76
CA ARG A 802 75.60 87.06 17.76
C ARG A 802 75.22 87.40 16.31
N LEU A 803 74.30 88.35 16.10
CA LEU A 803 73.89 88.77 14.75
C LEU A 803 74.92 89.70 14.11
N SER A 804 75.29 89.43 12.85
CA SER A 804 76.14 90.33 12.06
C SER A 804 75.43 91.66 11.76
N PHE A 805 76.18 92.68 11.37
CA PHE A 805 75.63 94.02 11.08
C PHE A 805 74.46 93.98 10.08
N LEU A 806 74.59 93.20 9.00
CA LEU A 806 73.52 93.04 8.01
C LEU A 806 72.26 92.41 8.63
N HIS A 807 72.39 91.38 9.46
CA HIS A 807 71.24 90.77 10.14
C HIS A 807 70.56 91.73 11.13
N LYS A 808 71.33 92.53 11.87
CA LYS A 808 70.80 93.57 12.77
C LYS A 808 70.03 94.63 11.99
N VAL A 809 70.55 95.05 10.83
CA VAL A 809 69.89 96.02 9.93
C VAL A 809 68.63 95.41 9.33
N THR A 810 68.66 94.17 8.87
CA THR A 810 67.50 93.45 8.33
C THR A 810 66.41 93.27 9.37
N ALA A 811 66.73 92.83 10.58
CA ALA A 811 65.79 92.71 11.69
C ALA A 811 65.13 94.07 12.02
N ARG A 812 65.93 95.15 12.11
CA ARG A 812 65.40 96.51 12.28
C ARG A 812 64.52 96.96 11.11
N ASN A 813 64.86 96.59 9.88
CA ASN A 813 64.07 96.94 8.69
C ASN A 813 62.72 96.22 8.64
N ILE A 814 62.65 94.94 9.01
CA ILE A 814 61.41 94.17 9.16
C ILE A 814 60.46 94.89 10.14
N PHE A 815 60.97 95.27 11.32
CA PHE A 815 60.17 95.99 12.32
C PHE A 815 59.97 97.49 12.01
N ARG A 816 60.75 98.09 11.10
CA ARG A 816 60.54 99.46 10.59
C ARG A 816 59.39 99.50 9.57
N TYR A 817 59.28 98.48 8.74
CA TYR A 817 58.26 98.33 7.70
C TYR A 817 57.21 97.27 8.05
N LYS A 818 56.73 97.25 9.31
CA LYS A 818 55.81 96.22 9.85
C LYS A 818 54.63 95.89 8.95
N ALA A 819 54.00 96.90 8.35
CA ALA A 819 52.85 96.70 7.45
C ALA A 819 53.23 95.92 6.18
N ARG A 820 54.41 96.21 5.59
CA ARG A 820 54.90 95.48 4.43
C ARG A 820 55.33 94.08 4.82
N SER A 821 56.04 93.93 5.94
CA SER A 821 56.45 92.62 6.44
C SER A 821 55.25 91.71 6.74
N LEU A 822 54.26 92.22 7.48
CA LEU A 822 53.04 91.48 7.82
C LEU A 822 52.28 91.09 6.55
N MET A 823 52.17 92.01 5.60
CA MET A 823 51.52 91.74 4.33
C MET A 823 52.24 90.63 3.54
N THR A 824 53.56 90.69 3.41
CA THR A 824 54.33 89.62 2.76
C THR A 824 54.22 88.29 3.50
N THR A 825 54.27 88.29 4.84
CA THR A 825 54.10 87.06 5.65
C THR A 825 52.72 86.44 5.47
N ILE A 826 51.65 87.23 5.55
CA ILE A 826 50.27 86.74 5.35
C ILE A 826 50.09 86.25 3.91
N GLY A 827 50.65 86.94 2.91
CA GLY A 827 50.59 86.50 1.52
C GLY A 827 51.30 85.16 1.30
N ILE A 828 52.51 85.00 1.83
CA ILE A 828 53.24 83.72 1.77
C ILE A 828 52.50 82.64 2.55
N ALA A 829 52.00 82.95 3.75
CA ALA A 829 51.23 82.01 4.56
C ALA A 829 49.94 81.55 3.86
N GLY A 830 49.22 82.46 3.19
CA GLY A 830 48.04 82.13 2.39
C GLY A 830 48.35 81.21 1.22
N CYS A 831 49.44 81.48 0.47
CA CYS A 831 49.88 80.58 -0.59
C CYS A 831 50.34 79.22 -0.05
N CYS A 832 51.09 79.20 1.06
CA CYS A 832 51.50 77.95 1.71
C CYS A 832 50.30 77.17 2.24
N ALA A 833 49.27 77.84 2.76
CA ALA A 833 48.04 77.20 3.21
C ALA A 833 47.34 76.51 2.03
N LEU A 834 47.21 77.18 0.88
CA LEU A 834 46.63 76.55 -0.33
C LEU A 834 47.41 75.31 -0.78
N ILE A 835 48.74 75.37 -0.79
CA ILE A 835 49.58 74.22 -1.14
C ILE A 835 49.42 73.10 -0.12
N LEU A 836 49.43 73.42 1.19
CA LEU A 836 49.24 72.45 2.26
C LEU A 836 47.87 71.79 2.19
N THR A 837 46.82 72.54 1.87
CA THR A 837 45.46 71.98 1.66
C THR A 837 45.45 71.03 0.47
N GLY A 838 46.08 71.37 -0.66
CA GLY A 838 46.17 70.49 -1.81
C GLY A 838 46.92 69.18 -1.52
N PHE A 839 48.10 69.26 -0.90
CA PHE A 839 48.85 68.06 -0.48
C PHE A 839 48.16 67.30 0.65
N GLY A 840 47.48 68.01 1.56
CA GLY A 840 46.71 67.40 2.64
C GLY A 840 45.53 66.59 2.11
N LEU A 841 44.82 67.11 1.10
CA LEU A 841 43.78 66.38 0.39
C LEU A 841 44.35 65.15 -0.31
N ASN A 842 45.45 65.32 -1.07
CA ASN A 842 46.12 64.21 -1.74
C ASN A 842 46.59 63.12 -0.77
N TYR A 843 47.21 63.51 0.35
CA TYR A 843 47.64 62.59 1.39
C TYR A 843 46.46 61.91 2.08
N ALA A 844 45.39 62.64 2.38
CA ALA A 844 44.19 62.07 2.98
C ALA A 844 43.60 60.99 2.07
N ILE A 845 43.43 61.29 0.78
CA ILE A 845 42.95 60.34 -0.23
C ILE A 845 43.89 59.15 -0.37
N SER A 846 45.21 59.36 -0.49
CA SER A 846 46.15 58.22 -0.66
C SER A 846 46.26 57.35 0.60
N SER A 847 46.10 57.94 1.79
CA SER A 847 46.23 57.24 3.07
C SER A 847 44.98 56.47 3.48
N ILE A 848 43.83 56.72 2.84
CA ILE A 848 42.56 56.09 3.26
C ILE A 848 42.62 54.58 3.05
N VAL A 849 43.16 54.11 1.94
CA VAL A 849 43.28 52.68 1.62
C VAL A 849 44.22 51.99 2.60
N ASP A 850 45.43 52.55 2.82
CA ASP A 850 46.41 52.00 3.76
C ASP A 850 45.86 51.93 5.19
N ARG A 851 45.08 52.93 5.61
CA ARG A 851 44.44 52.92 6.94
C ARG A 851 43.26 51.97 7.01
N GLN A 852 42.41 51.95 5.99
CA GLN A 852 41.22 51.11 5.95
C GLN A 852 41.61 49.63 5.99
N PHE A 853 42.55 49.21 5.14
CA PHE A 853 42.96 47.80 5.02
C PHE A 853 44.18 47.42 5.86
N GLY A 854 44.93 48.38 6.41
CA GLY A 854 46.07 48.10 7.30
C GLY A 854 45.75 48.27 8.79
N ASP A 855 45.04 49.35 9.15
CA ASP A 855 44.82 49.72 10.56
C ASP A 855 43.41 49.37 11.07
N ILE A 856 42.39 49.34 10.20
CA ILE A 856 40.97 49.16 10.58
C ILE A 856 40.51 47.72 10.31
N PHE A 857 40.49 47.29 9.04
CA PHE A 857 40.20 45.90 8.66
C PHE A 857 41.43 45.04 8.92
N LYS A 858 41.49 44.46 10.13
CA LYS A 858 42.59 43.61 10.59
C LYS A 858 42.34 42.12 10.41
N TYR A 859 41.22 41.74 9.81
CA TYR A 859 40.88 40.37 9.48
C TYR A 859 41.33 40.04 8.07
N ASP A 860 41.78 38.80 7.85
CA ASP A 860 42.06 38.26 6.52
C ASP A 860 40.76 37.69 5.90
N VAL A 861 39.80 37.26 6.73
CA VAL A 861 38.52 36.66 6.31
C VAL A 861 37.38 37.13 7.22
N THR A 862 36.24 37.50 6.64
CA THR A 862 34.97 37.70 7.37
C THR A 862 34.05 36.52 7.10
N ILE A 863 33.40 36.00 8.14
CA ILE A 863 32.40 34.93 8.04
C ILE A 863 31.04 35.52 8.37
N ALA A 864 30.11 35.45 7.43
CA ALA A 864 28.71 35.81 7.62
C ALA A 864 27.89 34.53 7.82
N ILE A 865 27.16 34.42 8.94
CA ILE A 865 26.44 33.21 9.31
C ILE A 865 24.97 33.55 9.62
N SER A 866 24.03 32.80 9.03
CA SER A 866 22.58 32.90 9.30
C SER A 866 22.25 32.31 10.69
N GLU A 867 21.22 32.84 11.38
CA GLU A 867 20.88 32.48 12.78
C GLU A 867 20.67 30.97 13.06
N ASN A 868 20.50 30.12 12.04
CA ASN A 868 20.18 28.69 12.17
C ASN A 868 21.29 27.68 11.73
N SER A 869 22.54 28.08 11.48
CA SER A 869 23.53 27.11 10.99
C SER A 869 24.28 26.36 12.12
N GLU A 870 24.15 25.02 12.19
CA GLU A 870 24.96 24.13 13.06
C GLU A 870 26.45 24.07 12.66
N SER A 871 26.83 24.67 11.52
CA SER A 871 28.16 24.60 10.89
C SER A 871 29.21 25.61 11.40
N LEU A 872 28.93 26.36 12.46
CA LEU A 872 29.84 27.39 12.97
C LEU A 872 31.15 26.79 13.51
N GLU A 873 31.08 25.65 14.19
CA GLU A 873 32.29 24.96 14.70
C GLU A 873 33.17 24.42 13.56
N GLU A 874 32.59 23.83 12.52
CA GLU A 874 33.34 23.29 11.38
C GLU A 874 34.06 24.38 10.56
N LEU A 875 33.39 25.51 10.33
CA LEU A 875 33.98 26.67 9.64
C LEU A 875 35.11 27.29 10.45
N GLN A 876 34.94 27.37 11.77
CA GLN A 876 35.93 27.94 12.66
C GLN A 876 37.17 27.03 12.79
N ASP A 877 36.97 25.70 12.78
CA ASP A 877 38.06 24.73 12.71
C ASP A 877 38.80 24.78 11.38
N TYR A 878 38.09 24.92 10.26
CA TYR A 878 38.71 25.11 8.95
C TYR A 878 39.61 26.35 8.92
N ILE A 879 39.13 27.48 9.43
CA ILE A 879 39.89 28.74 9.48
C ILE A 879 41.11 28.60 10.39
N ASN A 880 40.95 28.02 11.57
CA ASN A 880 42.05 27.79 12.50
C ASN A 880 43.11 26.83 11.94
N SER A 881 42.71 25.90 11.05
CA SER A 881 43.61 24.95 10.39
C SER A 881 44.33 25.54 9.18
N ASN A 882 43.83 26.64 8.61
CA ASN A 882 44.36 27.22 7.38
C ASN A 882 45.53 28.18 7.66
N GLN A 883 46.74 27.74 7.32
CA GLN A 883 47.99 28.47 7.52
C GLN A 883 48.08 29.84 6.83
N TYR A 884 47.13 30.17 5.94
CA TYR A 884 47.09 31.44 5.23
C TYR A 884 46.17 32.49 5.87
N ILE A 885 45.40 32.12 6.90
CA ILE A 885 44.47 33.00 7.62
C ILE A 885 45.05 33.30 9.01
N ASN A 886 45.43 34.55 9.29
CA ASN A 886 46.00 34.94 10.59
C ASN A 886 44.94 35.48 11.55
N SER A 887 43.86 36.03 11.01
CA SER A 887 42.77 36.64 11.78
C SER A 887 41.46 36.54 11.00
N SER A 888 40.37 36.23 11.70
CA SER A 888 39.02 36.23 11.15
C SER A 888 38.07 37.08 12.01
N GLU A 889 37.03 37.62 11.38
CA GLU A 889 35.91 38.29 12.04
C GLU A 889 34.61 37.54 11.70
N THR A 890 33.70 37.40 12.67
CA THR A 890 32.45 36.65 12.51
C THR A 890 31.27 37.59 12.70
N LEU A 891 30.40 37.65 11.69
CA LEU A 891 29.19 38.45 11.66
C LEU A 891 27.98 37.52 11.65
N MET A 892 27.02 37.77 12.54
CA MET A 892 25.71 37.11 12.51
C MET A 892 24.80 37.93 11.60
N VAL A 893 24.36 37.34 10.49
CA VAL A 893 23.42 37.97 9.56
C VAL A 893 22.02 37.57 9.97
N LYS A 894 21.17 38.57 10.17
CA LYS A 894 19.74 38.38 10.37
C LYS A 894 19.12 38.22 8.98
N THR A 895 19.05 36.97 8.53
CA THR A 895 18.23 36.58 7.37
C THR A 895 16.78 36.67 7.73
#